data_AF-A0A9K3LTF0-F1
#
_entry.id   AF-A0A9K3LTF0-F1
#
_cell.length_a   1.000
_cell.length_b   1.000
_cell.length_c   1.000
_cell.angle_alpha   90.00
_cell.angle_beta   90.00
_cell.angle_gamma   90.00
#
_symmetry.space_group_name_H-M   'P 1'
#
loop_
_entity.id
_entity.type
_entity.pdbx_description
1 polymer ?
#
loop_
_entity_poly.entity_id
_entity_poly.type
_entity_poly.pdbx_seq_one_letter_code
_entity_poly.pdbx_strand_id
1 'polypeptide(L)'
;MNDDDHDSCPPQDYVEPNQSSVSNQIQGNVNRRDFVAFSSFLAGIGTGSTFVTDGQSPTNNLIQPANAYDKRSPPPAINRTGGGGIPILPFSTVRRYKSITLANGMKVLLVTDKNAQSSSAALTIRGAGQFSDPPYLPGLAHLMEHITLSSVTTKQPFRGDFEEWLNTDYADGFSNGFTAYEKVCFHFQCKTEVFPEALERFSRLFLQDIVQQACNEPETIRREIRRVNAELDKNDLFTRELYLTKSLIDPNHPYSRMTMGSLETLERLPAELDINLNRQLFDFFQKQYQPSRAVLVVLGPSPITSLETWVQPFASTLSRKTNLEETQRVFPPFFPPRRNNNPINTYCLFRRKPSGSDTLADNLEKLTFQWALDQDYTDLRTQTTTAATATTTGTSPTTNNVVTATQIGFVMAEILGRRGPGSLFTVLKLRKWIPNGSTGLPRISFPVDVSGFQLLRLELTLTLEGFCNRSSVIATVFDCLSRLRSNPPSRQLIAQYCTVAQLYGHILVPRPPDAIELAFDSQIYGVEEPNGVAGGNWRLLPFPDDIGGVRNLQKTLTTVLEKISDPSNAIVIVTASQRAIQSFQGNVFEEKFPLFSPASWDISPVTGARFYPENNLLTGKINEWLTAILAEDDLSPPVLNPLIPPSIRPARIQNILTNQASTTNESLEEDLKVLAIQPSGSSYNNYDPLRTSIVQDYWSLLKVYSHDDPTFIGLSLPRIAPEPSPRCVFVLQFLSSRPPRASAQMAANAEVWKISLEYAMTDLAELGAPAGLAYEISFNKFGMRLSFLGLSQNIASYARRISRRIVNHQSQLLERPELLSNVVVDTSIRETSRFRMSSQRRNLLEKLLRETTAVEASREGTAFFQSCSGAVCVAQGDLLPSEALSLLGDLKKIFQQVTGSNVSPTPAIPNMETDLMYRANWIPRSASSCTIPGASLISNPCGRVPR
;
A
#
# COMPACT_ATOMS: atom_id res chain seq x y z
N MET A 1 2.59 44.49 -6.40
CA MET A 1 2.26 45.92 -6.31
C MET A 1 0.74 46.00 -6.37
N ASN A 2 0.16 46.59 -5.34
CA ASN A 2 -1.27 46.81 -5.19
C ASN A 2 -1.78 47.71 -6.31
N ASP A 3 -3.02 47.51 -6.73
CA ASP A 3 -3.96 48.60 -6.96
C ASP A 3 -5.36 48.07 -6.64
N ASP A 4 -5.96 48.73 -5.65
CA ASP A 4 -7.37 48.71 -5.32
C ASP A 4 -8.13 49.51 -6.38
N ASP A 5 -9.31 49.06 -6.79
CA ASP A 5 -10.36 49.95 -7.27
C ASP A 5 -11.71 49.42 -6.80
N HIS A 6 -12.22 50.10 -5.78
CA HIS A 6 -13.62 50.12 -5.40
C HIS A 6 -14.34 51.11 -6.32
N ASP A 7 -15.45 50.70 -6.94
CA ASP A 7 -16.48 51.65 -7.35
C ASP A 7 -17.88 51.09 -7.12
N SER A 8 -18.75 51.97 -6.65
CA SER A 8 -20.05 51.69 -6.03
C SER A 8 -21.19 52.28 -6.85
N CYS A 9 -22.35 51.61 -6.80
CA CYS A 9 -23.74 52.14 -6.93
C CYS A 9 -24.37 52.38 -8.34
N PRO A 10 -25.73 52.37 -8.47
CA PRO A 10 -26.77 51.60 -7.74
C PRO A 10 -27.93 51.13 -8.70
N PRO A 11 -29.23 50.95 -8.31
CA PRO A 11 -30.07 49.85 -8.81
C PRO A 11 -31.12 50.27 -9.85
N GLN A 12 -31.62 49.34 -10.68
CA GLN A 12 -32.88 49.55 -11.39
C GLN A 12 -33.74 48.30 -11.45
N ASP A 13 -35.03 48.59 -11.38
CA ASP A 13 -36.19 47.82 -10.94
C ASP A 13 -36.98 47.22 -12.12
N TYR A 14 -37.61 46.06 -11.88
CA TYR A 14 -38.76 45.44 -12.59
C TYR A 14 -38.56 45.06 -14.09
N VAL A 15 -38.99 43.88 -14.58
CA VAL A 15 -40.39 43.41 -14.73
C VAL A 15 -40.42 41.88 -14.96
N GLU A 16 -41.26 41.15 -14.21
CA GLU A 16 -41.76 39.80 -14.56
C GLU A 16 -42.95 39.89 -15.53
N PRO A 17 -43.26 38.78 -16.23
CA PRO A 17 -44.61 38.25 -16.04
C PRO A 17 -44.65 36.72 -15.80
N ASN A 18 -45.19 36.40 -14.63
CA ASN A 18 -46.17 35.35 -14.31
C ASN A 18 -46.72 34.50 -15.48
N GLN A 19 -46.88 33.18 -15.27
CA GLN A 19 -48.14 32.62 -14.75
C GLN A 19 -48.10 31.09 -14.55
N SER A 20 -48.30 30.67 -13.28
CA SER A 20 -49.23 29.62 -12.82
C SER A 20 -48.98 28.15 -13.23
N SER A 21 -49.09 27.11 -12.39
CA SER A 21 -49.91 26.92 -11.20
C SER A 21 -49.61 25.56 -10.53
N VAL A 22 -50.05 25.47 -9.27
CA VAL A 22 -50.46 24.28 -8.48
C VAL A 22 -49.41 23.57 -7.61
N SER A 23 -49.55 23.86 -6.32
CA SER A 23 -49.13 23.12 -5.14
C SER A 23 -49.67 21.68 -5.10
N ASN A 24 -48.85 20.72 -4.67
CA ASN A 24 -49.32 19.56 -3.91
C ASN A 24 -48.22 19.04 -2.97
N GLN A 25 -48.56 18.93 -1.69
CA GLN A 25 -47.83 18.18 -0.68
C GLN A 25 -47.85 16.69 -1.04
N ILE A 26 -46.68 16.03 -1.12
CA ILE A 26 -46.55 14.58 -1.02
C ILE A 26 -45.26 14.26 -0.24
N GLN A 27 -45.41 13.59 0.91
CA GLN A 27 -44.35 12.82 1.56
C GLN A 27 -43.82 11.75 0.60
N GLY A 28 -42.50 11.65 0.41
CA GLY A 28 -41.90 10.63 -0.45
C GLY A 28 -40.42 10.40 -0.20
N ASN A 29 -40.12 9.30 0.50
CA ASN A 29 -38.94 8.43 0.43
C ASN A 29 -37.63 9.02 -0.13
N VAL A 30 -36.65 9.19 0.76
CA VAL A 30 -35.24 9.33 0.40
C VAL A 30 -34.75 8.03 -0.25
N ASN A 31 -34.55 8.08 -1.56
CA ASN A 31 -33.97 6.99 -2.32
C ASN A 31 -32.46 6.89 -2.09
N ARG A 32 -32.02 5.65 -1.85
CA ARG A 32 -30.71 5.19 -1.37
C ARG A 32 -29.69 5.05 -2.51
N ARG A 33 -29.55 6.08 -3.35
CA ARG A 33 -28.53 6.15 -4.41
C ARG A 33 -27.98 7.57 -4.44
N ASP A 34 -26.81 7.75 -3.84
CA ASP A 34 -25.75 8.65 -4.29
C ASP A 34 -24.67 8.71 -3.21
N PHE A 35 -23.58 7.94 -3.35
CA PHE A 35 -22.25 8.38 -2.93
C PHE A 35 -21.20 7.82 -3.90
N VAL A 36 -20.43 8.77 -4.43
CA VAL A 36 -19.69 8.78 -5.69
C VAL A 36 -18.43 7.89 -5.70
N ALA A 37 -18.24 7.22 -6.83
CA ALA A 37 -17.02 6.55 -7.25
C ALA A 37 -15.83 7.53 -7.40
N PHE A 38 -14.70 7.24 -6.75
CA PHE A 38 -13.43 7.92 -7.02
C PHE A 38 -12.76 7.32 -8.27
N SER A 39 -13.01 7.94 -9.43
CA SER A 39 -12.37 7.63 -10.70
C SER A 39 -11.01 8.32 -10.83
N SER A 40 -10.00 7.56 -11.27
CA SER A 40 -8.64 8.03 -11.51
C SER A 40 -8.51 8.56 -12.95
N PHE A 41 -8.23 9.85 -13.09
CA PHE A 41 -8.00 10.53 -14.37
C PHE A 41 -6.53 10.43 -14.83
N LEU A 42 -6.27 10.12 -16.12
CA LEU A 42 -5.46 10.95 -17.07
C LEU A 42 -4.86 10.19 -18.29
N ALA A 43 -5.15 10.71 -19.50
CA ALA A 43 -4.56 10.52 -20.86
C ALA A 43 -3.17 11.19 -21.02
N GLY A 44 -2.34 11.01 -22.05
CA GLY A 44 -2.42 10.44 -23.41
C GLY A 44 -1.05 10.62 -24.14
N ILE A 45 -0.89 10.07 -25.35
CA ILE A 45 0.37 9.60 -26.00
C ILE A 45 0.78 10.46 -27.22
N GLY A 46 2.07 10.50 -27.59
CA GLY A 46 2.57 10.91 -28.92
C GLY A 46 4.00 10.40 -29.23
N THR A 47 4.25 9.96 -30.48
CA THR A 47 5.29 9.01 -30.92
C THR A 47 6.23 9.54 -32.03
N GLY A 48 7.43 8.93 -32.17
CA GLY A 48 8.28 8.91 -33.39
C GLY A 48 9.61 9.69 -33.23
N SER A 49 10.77 9.32 -33.78
CA SER A 49 11.25 8.17 -34.58
C SER A 49 12.79 8.24 -34.64
N THR A 50 13.40 7.09 -34.88
CA THR A 50 14.83 6.70 -34.85
C THR A 50 15.76 7.35 -35.87
N PHE A 51 17.04 7.58 -35.50
CA PHE A 51 18.20 7.35 -36.36
C PHE A 51 19.42 6.87 -35.54
N VAL A 52 20.06 5.82 -36.07
CA VAL A 52 21.23 5.09 -35.56
C VAL A 52 22.50 5.71 -36.14
N THR A 53 23.55 5.91 -35.34
CA THR A 53 24.94 5.78 -35.81
C THR A 53 25.86 5.33 -34.67
N ASP A 54 26.78 4.44 -35.04
CA ASP A 54 27.78 3.72 -34.23
C ASP A 54 28.76 4.60 -33.44
N GLY A 55 29.33 4.03 -32.37
CA GLY A 55 30.69 4.42 -31.98
C GLY A 55 31.06 4.33 -30.49
N GLN A 56 31.63 3.19 -30.12
CA GLN A 56 32.73 3.02 -29.13
C GLN A 56 32.46 3.30 -27.64
N SER A 57 32.54 2.20 -26.89
CA SER A 57 32.68 2.11 -25.44
C SER A 57 33.89 2.88 -24.89
N PRO A 58 33.77 3.49 -23.70
CA PRO A 58 34.90 3.64 -22.81
C PRO A 58 34.62 3.05 -21.42
N THR A 59 35.26 1.91 -21.19
CA THR A 59 36.10 1.57 -20.03
C THR A 59 35.64 1.92 -18.60
N ASN A 60 35.39 0.83 -17.86
CA ASN A 60 35.60 0.60 -16.43
C ASN A 60 36.42 1.67 -15.69
N ASN A 61 35.78 2.36 -14.74
CA ASN A 61 36.45 2.90 -13.56
C ASN A 61 35.61 2.58 -12.31
N LEU A 62 35.78 1.34 -11.84
CA LEU A 62 35.38 0.90 -10.50
C LEU A 62 36.22 1.66 -9.47
N ILE A 63 35.64 2.65 -8.81
CA ILE A 63 36.26 3.31 -7.66
C ILE A 63 36.05 2.41 -6.43
N GLN A 64 37.17 1.96 -5.88
CA GLN A 64 37.30 1.15 -4.67
C GLN A 64 36.64 1.80 -3.44
N PRO A 65 36.15 1.00 -2.46
CA PRO A 65 35.65 1.52 -1.21
C PRO A 65 36.79 2.13 -0.38
N ALA A 66 36.66 3.42 -0.03
CA ALA A 66 37.60 4.09 0.86
C ALA A 66 37.46 3.55 2.29
N ASN A 67 38.33 2.60 2.65
CA ASN A 67 38.63 2.24 4.03
C ASN A 67 39.52 3.34 4.65
N ALA A 68 38.97 4.11 5.59
CA ALA A 68 39.76 4.88 6.54
C ALA A 68 39.14 4.71 7.93
N TYR A 69 39.64 3.73 8.67
CA TYR A 69 39.35 3.53 10.08
C TYR A 69 40.08 4.61 10.89
N ASP A 70 39.34 5.54 11.48
CA ASP A 70 39.88 6.45 12.49
C ASP A 70 39.64 5.85 13.87
N LYS A 71 40.72 5.45 14.54
CA LYS A 71 40.71 4.85 15.89
C LYS A 71 40.43 5.94 16.92
N ARG A 72 39.18 6.06 17.39
CA ARG A 72 38.88 6.70 18.68
C ARG A 72 37.99 5.80 19.53
N SER A 73 38.34 5.72 20.80
CA SER A 73 37.88 4.81 21.84
C SER A 73 36.35 4.69 21.93
N PRO A 74 35.80 3.50 22.24
CA PRO A 74 34.36 3.34 22.43
C PRO A 74 33.88 4.11 23.67
N PRO A 75 32.67 4.70 23.66
CA PRO A 75 32.06 5.25 24.85
C PRO A 75 31.75 4.13 25.87
N PRO A 76 31.67 4.44 27.18
CA PRO A 76 31.63 3.45 28.23
C PRO A 76 30.36 2.59 28.15
N ALA A 77 30.55 1.28 28.38
CA ALA A 77 29.50 0.28 28.40
C ALA A 77 28.50 0.57 29.53
N ILE A 78 27.22 0.70 29.17
CA ILE A 78 26.12 0.63 30.12
C ILE A 78 26.05 -0.81 30.63
N ASN A 79 26.24 -1.00 31.94
CA ASN A 79 26.25 -2.28 32.62
C ASN A 79 24.99 -3.10 32.27
N ARG A 80 25.22 -4.28 31.69
CA ARG A 80 24.22 -5.31 31.43
C ARG A 80 24.13 -6.23 32.64
N THR A 81 23.05 -6.14 33.39
CA THR A 81 22.65 -7.14 34.39
C THR A 81 21.20 -7.52 34.14
N GLY A 82 20.97 -8.72 33.58
CA GLY A 82 19.65 -9.31 33.31
C GLY A 82 19.64 -10.06 31.98
N GLY A 83 19.20 -11.33 31.99
CA GLY A 83 19.39 -12.32 30.91
C GLY A 83 18.98 -11.88 29.50
N GLY A 84 19.80 -12.28 28.53
CA GLY A 84 19.68 -11.89 27.13
C GLY A 84 18.47 -12.50 26.42
N GLY A 85 17.48 -11.67 26.15
CA GLY A 85 16.71 -11.67 24.92
C GLY A 85 17.05 -10.41 24.14
N ILE A 86 17.10 -10.48 22.82
CA ILE A 86 17.03 -9.29 21.96
C ILE A 86 15.84 -8.46 22.46
N PRO A 87 15.96 -7.13 22.72
CA PRO A 87 14.82 -6.36 23.16
C PRO A 87 13.73 -6.49 22.09
N ILE A 88 12.65 -7.18 22.46
CA ILE A 88 11.42 -7.25 21.69
C ILE A 88 10.94 -5.80 21.64
N LEU A 89 11.28 -5.08 20.57
CA LEU A 89 10.68 -3.80 20.27
C LEU A 89 9.17 -4.08 20.25
N PRO A 90 8.38 -3.56 21.20
CA PRO A 90 6.97 -3.86 21.19
C PRO A 90 6.39 -3.26 19.91
N PHE A 91 5.63 -4.06 19.16
CA PHE A 91 4.84 -3.67 17.98
C PHE A 91 4.02 -2.39 18.20
N SER A 92 3.80 -2.03 19.47
CA SER A 92 3.45 -0.68 19.88
C SER A 92 4.02 -0.32 21.25
N THR A 93 4.64 0.85 21.40
CA THR A 93 5.02 1.40 22.72
C THR A 93 3.85 1.99 23.50
N VAL A 94 2.67 2.10 22.89
CA VAL A 94 1.48 2.76 23.46
C VAL A 94 0.38 1.75 23.79
N ARG A 95 0.21 0.71 22.97
CA ARG A 95 -0.84 -0.29 23.15
C ARG A 95 -0.48 -1.28 24.24
N ARG A 96 -1.51 -1.74 24.94
CA ARG A 96 -1.40 -2.86 25.88
C ARG A 96 -2.34 -3.97 25.47
N TYR A 97 -1.83 -5.19 25.51
CA TYR A 97 -2.53 -6.39 25.10
C TYR A 97 -2.77 -7.27 26.33
N LYS A 98 -3.96 -7.86 26.43
CA LYS A 98 -4.26 -8.93 27.39
C LYS A 98 -5.12 -9.97 26.70
N SER A 99 -4.69 -11.22 26.73
CA SER A 99 -5.51 -12.35 26.31
C SER A 99 -6.27 -12.92 27.50
N ILE A 100 -7.49 -13.39 27.25
CA ILE A 100 -8.30 -14.16 28.20
C ILE A 100 -9.03 -15.28 27.47
N THR A 101 -9.44 -16.30 28.21
CA THR A 101 -10.37 -17.34 27.71
C THR A 101 -11.65 -17.29 28.53
N LEU A 102 -12.80 -17.15 27.85
CA LEU A 102 -14.11 -17.12 28.50
C LEU A 102 -14.56 -18.52 28.94
N ALA A 103 -15.60 -18.59 29.78
CA ALA A 103 -16.10 -19.85 30.32
C ALA A 103 -16.61 -20.87 29.27
N ASN A 104 -16.97 -20.42 28.06
CA ASN A 104 -17.30 -21.30 26.92
C ASN A 104 -16.09 -21.74 26.09
N GLY A 105 -14.87 -21.36 26.48
CA GLY A 105 -13.64 -21.70 25.76
C GLY A 105 -13.28 -20.73 24.62
N MET A 106 -14.03 -19.64 24.44
CA MET A 106 -13.69 -18.63 23.43
C MET A 106 -12.47 -17.81 23.86
N LYS A 107 -11.50 -17.68 22.96
CA LYS A 107 -10.32 -16.82 23.16
C LYS A 107 -10.68 -15.36 22.87
N VAL A 108 -10.20 -14.45 23.71
CA VAL A 108 -10.43 -13.01 23.56
C VAL A 108 -9.11 -12.26 23.68
N LEU A 109 -8.86 -11.32 22.77
CA LEU A 109 -7.74 -10.38 22.84
C LEU A 109 -8.26 -8.97 23.13
N LEU A 110 -7.87 -8.44 24.29
CA LEU A 110 -8.18 -7.09 24.73
C LEU A 110 -7.02 -6.16 24.38
N VAL A 111 -7.31 -5.07 23.69
CA VAL A 111 -6.31 -4.08 23.25
C VAL A 111 -6.70 -2.71 23.76
N THR A 112 -5.91 -2.17 24.69
CA THR A 112 -6.06 -0.78 25.12
C THR A 112 -5.10 0.11 24.33
N ASP A 113 -5.65 1.06 23.58
CA ASP A 113 -4.91 2.11 22.87
C ASP A 113 -5.44 3.48 23.29
N LYS A 114 -4.69 4.18 24.16
CA LYS A 114 -5.11 5.50 24.70
C LYS A 114 -5.35 6.57 23.63
N ASN A 115 -4.81 6.39 22.43
CA ASN A 115 -4.92 7.35 21.34
C ASN A 115 -5.93 6.91 20.27
N ALA A 116 -6.67 5.82 20.50
CA ALA A 116 -7.76 5.40 19.62
C ALA A 116 -8.89 6.45 19.63
N GLN A 117 -9.27 6.91 18.44
CA GLN A 117 -10.36 7.87 18.26
C GLN A 117 -11.76 7.24 18.42
N SER A 118 -11.82 5.91 18.30
CA SER A 118 -13.05 5.12 18.35
C SER A 118 -12.74 3.74 18.92
N SER A 119 -13.76 3.05 19.40
CA SER A 119 -13.64 1.66 19.82
C SER A 119 -14.15 0.71 18.73
N SER A 120 -13.60 -0.49 18.67
CA SER A 120 -13.96 -1.49 17.66
C SER A 120 -13.86 -2.91 18.22
N ALA A 121 -14.65 -3.82 17.67
CA ALA A 121 -14.57 -5.24 17.97
C ALA A 121 -14.72 -6.08 16.71
N ALA A 122 -14.06 -7.24 16.70
CA ALA A 122 -14.18 -8.22 15.63
C ALA A 122 -14.23 -9.65 16.19
N LEU A 123 -15.20 -10.43 15.76
CA LEU A 123 -15.35 -11.84 16.07
C LEU A 123 -15.09 -12.66 14.81
N THR A 124 -14.01 -13.43 14.80
CA THR A 124 -13.67 -14.32 13.68
C THR A 124 -13.81 -15.77 14.10
N ILE A 125 -14.51 -16.57 13.28
CA ILE A 125 -14.76 -17.99 13.53
C ILE A 125 -14.13 -18.81 12.42
N ARG A 126 -13.18 -19.67 12.76
CA ARG A 126 -12.53 -20.59 11.81
C ARG A 126 -13.38 -21.85 11.58
N GLY A 127 -13.34 -22.37 10.36
CA GLY A 127 -14.16 -23.49 9.90
C GLY A 127 -15.55 -23.10 9.41
N ALA A 128 -16.00 -21.86 9.63
CA ALA A 128 -17.30 -21.35 9.20
C ALA A 128 -17.25 -20.55 7.87
N GLY A 129 -16.23 -20.79 7.04
CA GLY A 129 -16.09 -20.16 5.72
C GLY A 129 -16.65 -20.99 4.56
N GLN A 130 -16.44 -20.48 3.35
CA GLN A 130 -16.98 -21.02 2.09
C GLN A 130 -16.57 -22.48 1.80
N PHE A 131 -15.39 -22.93 2.23
CA PHE A 131 -14.95 -24.33 2.04
C PHE A 131 -15.72 -25.32 2.91
N SER A 132 -16.52 -24.83 3.85
CA SER A 132 -17.42 -25.64 4.66
C SER A 132 -18.83 -25.71 4.11
N ASP A 133 -19.12 -25.03 2.99
CA ASP A 133 -20.39 -25.16 2.28
C ASP A 133 -20.64 -26.62 1.90
N PRO A 134 -21.85 -27.15 2.16
CA PRO A 134 -22.27 -28.42 1.58
C PRO A 134 -22.17 -28.34 0.05
N PRO A 135 -21.69 -29.39 -0.65
CA PRO A 135 -21.54 -29.36 -2.11
C PRO A 135 -22.84 -29.01 -2.86
N TYR A 136 -23.99 -29.34 -2.26
CA TYR A 136 -25.32 -29.09 -2.79
C TYR A 136 -25.93 -27.74 -2.35
N LEU A 137 -25.24 -26.96 -1.51
CA LEU A 137 -25.63 -25.59 -1.09
C LEU A 137 -24.46 -24.59 -1.19
N PRO A 138 -23.94 -24.30 -2.40
CA PRO A 138 -22.92 -23.26 -2.55
C PRO A 138 -23.42 -21.88 -2.12
N GLY A 139 -22.69 -21.22 -1.21
CA GLY A 139 -23.04 -19.93 -0.61
C GLY A 139 -23.72 -20.02 0.76
N LEU A 140 -23.86 -21.21 1.36
CA LEU A 140 -24.54 -21.38 2.66
C LEU A 140 -23.84 -20.63 3.80
N ALA A 141 -22.50 -20.68 3.85
CA ALA A 141 -21.71 -19.96 4.86
C ALA A 141 -21.93 -18.44 4.76
N HIS A 142 -21.95 -17.92 3.52
CA HIS A 142 -22.19 -16.50 3.27
C HIS A 142 -23.63 -16.11 3.63
N LEU A 143 -24.63 -16.92 3.29
CA LEU A 143 -26.00 -16.69 3.74
C LEU A 143 -26.11 -16.73 5.28
N MET A 144 -25.40 -17.64 5.95
CA MET A 144 -25.40 -17.72 7.41
C MET A 144 -24.84 -16.45 8.07
N GLU A 145 -23.84 -15.80 7.45
CA GLU A 145 -23.36 -14.48 7.86
C GLU A 145 -24.49 -13.45 7.86
N HIS A 146 -25.21 -13.32 6.75
CA HIS A 146 -26.35 -12.41 6.62
C HIS A 146 -27.45 -12.69 7.64
N ILE A 147 -27.78 -13.96 7.87
CA ILE A 147 -28.78 -14.38 8.85
C ILE A 147 -28.34 -14.02 10.27
N THR A 148 -27.05 -14.17 10.58
CA THR A 148 -26.50 -13.79 11.89
C THR A 148 -26.56 -12.27 12.10
N LEU A 149 -26.26 -11.46 11.09
CA LEU A 149 -26.35 -10.00 11.17
C LEU A 149 -27.80 -9.50 11.21
N SER A 150 -28.71 -10.17 10.52
CA SER A 150 -30.14 -9.85 10.47
C SER A 150 -30.93 -10.36 11.69
N SER A 151 -30.24 -10.94 12.67
CA SER A 151 -30.85 -11.52 13.85
C SER A 151 -31.34 -10.42 14.81
N VAL A 152 -32.66 -10.36 15.04
CA VAL A 152 -33.28 -9.32 15.87
C VAL A 152 -33.50 -9.81 17.29
N THR A 153 -33.11 -8.99 18.27
CA THR A 153 -33.44 -9.27 19.68
C THR A 153 -34.85 -8.79 20.00
N THR A 154 -35.69 -9.65 20.58
CA THR A 154 -37.06 -9.32 21.00
C THR A 154 -37.16 -8.91 22.48
N LYS A 155 -36.10 -9.17 23.26
CA LYS A 155 -36.02 -8.91 24.71
C LYS A 155 -35.54 -7.47 24.98
N GLN A 156 -36.24 -6.77 25.87
CA GLN A 156 -35.81 -5.46 26.40
C GLN A 156 -34.55 -5.61 27.27
N PRO A 157 -33.69 -4.58 27.38
CA PRO A 157 -33.77 -3.23 26.77
C PRO A 157 -33.24 -3.14 25.33
N PHE A 158 -32.77 -4.24 24.74
CA PHE A 158 -32.00 -4.24 23.49
C PHE A 158 -32.83 -4.63 22.26
N ARG A 159 -34.11 -4.25 22.24
CA ARG A 159 -35.02 -4.60 21.14
C ARG A 159 -34.60 -3.90 19.85
N GLY A 160 -34.62 -4.62 18.73
CA GLY A 160 -34.38 -4.07 17.39
C GLY A 160 -33.18 -4.68 16.67
N ASP A 161 -32.96 -4.20 15.45
CA ASP A 161 -31.82 -4.56 14.60
C ASP A 161 -30.54 -3.85 15.08
N PHE A 162 -29.41 -4.58 15.10
CA PHE A 162 -28.15 -4.05 15.60
C PHE A 162 -27.56 -2.98 14.68
N GLU A 163 -27.58 -3.21 13.37
CA GLU A 163 -27.01 -2.29 12.39
C GLU A 163 -27.83 -1.00 12.33
N GLU A 164 -29.16 -1.10 12.36
CA GLU A 164 -30.06 0.06 12.41
C GLU A 164 -29.81 0.91 13.67
N TRP A 165 -29.69 0.28 14.84
CA TRP A 165 -29.37 0.98 16.09
C TRP A 165 -27.98 1.63 16.05
N LEU A 166 -26.98 0.93 15.51
CA LEU A 166 -25.59 1.41 15.45
C LEU A 166 -25.43 2.62 14.52
N ASN A 167 -26.23 2.70 13.46
CA ASN A 167 -26.25 3.82 12.51
C ASN A 167 -27.02 5.06 13.00
N THR A 168 -27.57 5.04 14.22
CA THR A 168 -28.23 6.22 14.80
C THR A 168 -27.23 7.31 15.18
N ASP A 169 -27.67 8.58 15.25
CA ASP A 169 -26.81 9.71 15.68
C ASP A 169 -26.22 9.51 17.09
N TYR A 170 -26.90 8.73 17.94
CA TYR A 170 -26.42 8.37 19.27
C TYR A 170 -25.18 7.47 19.19
N ALA A 171 -25.28 6.37 18.44
CA ALA A 171 -24.22 5.37 18.37
C ALA A 171 -23.09 5.74 17.40
N ASP A 172 -23.44 6.43 16.30
CA ASP A 172 -22.52 6.95 15.26
C ASP A 172 -21.44 5.93 14.91
N GLY A 173 -21.90 4.73 14.61
CA GLY A 173 -21.07 3.57 14.34
C GLY A 173 -21.45 2.90 13.04
N PHE A 174 -20.72 1.84 12.73
CA PHE A 174 -20.97 1.00 11.57
C PHE A 174 -20.55 -0.44 11.88
N SER A 175 -21.28 -1.41 11.33
CA SER A 175 -21.00 -2.84 11.44
C SER A 175 -20.98 -3.50 10.07
N ASN A 176 -20.20 -4.58 9.94
CA ASN A 176 -20.22 -5.41 8.74
C ASN A 176 -19.79 -6.84 9.06
N GLY A 177 -19.97 -7.72 8.08
CA GLY A 177 -19.39 -9.04 8.06
C GLY A 177 -18.65 -9.30 6.75
N PHE A 178 -17.88 -10.39 6.73
CA PHE A 178 -17.50 -11.04 5.48
C PHE A 178 -17.15 -12.51 5.70
N THR A 179 -17.44 -13.32 4.68
CA THR A 179 -17.16 -14.75 4.66
C THR A 179 -15.99 -15.03 3.73
N ALA A 180 -14.85 -15.39 4.32
CA ALA A 180 -13.67 -15.87 3.61
C ALA A 180 -13.73 -17.39 3.37
N TYR A 181 -12.68 -17.96 2.75
CA TYR A 181 -12.66 -19.38 2.39
C TYR A 181 -12.77 -20.33 3.60
N GLU A 182 -12.09 -20.05 4.70
CA GLU A 182 -12.13 -20.89 5.90
C GLU A 182 -12.73 -20.22 7.13
N LYS A 183 -13.03 -18.92 7.05
CA LYS A 183 -13.38 -18.10 8.21
C LYS A 183 -14.54 -17.19 7.87
N VAL A 184 -15.36 -16.89 8.85
CA VAL A 184 -16.31 -15.77 8.81
C VAL A 184 -15.88 -14.75 9.86
N CYS A 185 -16.05 -13.47 9.57
CA CYS A 185 -15.74 -12.40 10.51
C CYS A 185 -16.87 -11.39 10.58
N PHE A 186 -17.25 -11.05 11.80
CA PHE A 186 -18.22 -10.01 12.11
C PHE A 186 -17.50 -8.90 12.86
N HIS A 187 -17.74 -7.64 12.53
CA HIS A 187 -17.07 -6.54 13.19
C HIS A 187 -17.93 -5.28 13.27
N PHE A 188 -17.61 -4.42 14.22
CA PHE A 188 -18.20 -3.10 14.32
C PHE A 188 -17.23 -2.07 14.91
N GLN A 189 -17.53 -0.80 14.66
CA GLN A 189 -16.82 0.36 15.19
C GLN A 189 -17.85 1.38 15.66
N CYS A 190 -17.59 2.05 16.78
CA CYS A 190 -18.44 3.12 17.30
C CYS A 190 -17.69 4.08 18.23
N LYS A 191 -18.41 5.08 18.74
CA LYS A 191 -17.97 5.94 19.84
C LYS A 191 -17.63 5.13 21.09
N THR A 192 -16.60 5.55 21.81
CA THR A 192 -16.09 4.82 23.00
C THR A 192 -17.13 4.76 24.11
N GLU A 193 -17.93 5.81 24.26
CA GLU A 193 -18.95 5.93 25.31
C GLU A 193 -20.08 4.92 25.11
N VAL A 194 -20.41 4.61 23.85
CA VAL A 194 -21.48 3.69 23.45
C VAL A 194 -21.00 2.23 23.36
N PHE A 195 -19.68 2.04 23.33
CA PHE A 195 -19.05 0.74 23.12
C PHE A 195 -19.50 -0.39 24.07
N PRO A 196 -19.74 -0.16 25.38
CA PRO A 196 -20.22 -1.22 26.28
C PRO A 196 -21.58 -1.76 25.85
N GLU A 197 -22.51 -0.86 25.51
CA GLU A 197 -23.84 -1.21 25.01
C GLU A 197 -23.73 -1.91 23.65
N ALA A 198 -22.86 -1.42 22.76
CA ALA A 198 -22.64 -2.01 21.45
C ALA A 198 -22.11 -3.46 21.55
N LEU A 199 -21.14 -3.72 22.43
CA LEU A 199 -20.63 -5.08 22.69
C LEU A 199 -21.72 -6.03 23.20
N GLU A 200 -22.53 -5.55 24.13
CA GLU A 200 -23.62 -6.33 24.70
C GLU A 200 -24.69 -6.63 23.63
N ARG A 201 -25.09 -5.67 22.79
CA ARG A 201 -25.99 -5.91 21.64
C ARG A 201 -25.36 -6.86 20.63
N PHE A 202 -24.09 -6.66 20.28
CA PHE A 202 -23.35 -7.49 19.34
C PHE A 202 -23.28 -8.95 19.80
N SER A 203 -23.07 -9.21 21.10
CA SER A 203 -23.05 -10.57 21.65
C SER A 203 -24.35 -11.34 21.40
N ARG A 204 -25.50 -10.65 21.38
CA ARG A 204 -26.82 -11.29 21.23
C ARG A 204 -27.06 -11.86 19.85
N LEU A 205 -26.42 -11.31 18.82
CA LEU A 205 -26.48 -11.84 17.45
C LEU A 205 -26.01 -13.29 17.37
N PHE A 206 -25.19 -13.73 18.34
CA PHE A 206 -24.58 -15.06 18.38
C PHE A 206 -25.24 -16.00 19.40
N LEU A 207 -26.37 -15.61 19.99
CA LEU A 207 -27.15 -16.49 20.86
C LEU A 207 -27.93 -17.50 20.03
N GLN A 208 -27.86 -18.77 20.44
CA GLN A 208 -28.44 -19.87 19.67
C GLN A 208 -29.96 -19.74 19.48
N ASP A 209 -30.70 -19.26 20.48
CA ASP A 209 -32.16 -19.05 20.40
C ASP A 209 -32.52 -17.95 19.38
N ILE A 210 -31.76 -16.85 19.39
CA ILE A 210 -31.93 -15.73 18.46
C ILE A 210 -31.64 -16.17 17.02
N VAL A 211 -30.52 -16.86 16.78
CA VAL A 211 -30.17 -17.36 15.45
C VAL A 211 -31.19 -18.39 14.96
N GLN A 212 -31.63 -19.30 15.84
CA GLN A 212 -32.66 -20.27 15.50
C GLN A 212 -33.97 -19.60 15.08
N GLN A 213 -34.37 -18.53 15.77
CA GLN A 213 -35.53 -17.74 15.40
C GLN A 213 -35.39 -17.16 13.99
N ALA A 214 -34.23 -16.55 13.67
CA ALA A 214 -33.96 -15.99 12.34
C ALA A 214 -33.96 -17.07 11.24
N CYS A 215 -33.38 -18.25 11.50
CA CYS A 215 -33.41 -19.40 10.59
C CYS A 215 -34.82 -19.97 10.38
N ASN A 216 -35.76 -19.73 11.30
CA ASN A 216 -37.14 -20.22 11.18
C ASN A 216 -38.08 -19.19 10.54
N GLU A 217 -37.62 -17.97 10.25
CA GLU A 217 -38.41 -16.89 9.67
C GLU A 217 -38.25 -16.86 8.13
N PRO A 218 -39.27 -17.28 7.36
CA PRO A 218 -39.13 -17.42 5.90
C PRO A 218 -38.88 -16.10 5.18
N GLU A 219 -39.46 -15.01 5.67
CA GLU A 219 -39.32 -13.68 5.05
C GLU A 219 -37.91 -13.12 5.22
N THR A 220 -37.29 -13.32 6.39
CA THR A 220 -35.89 -12.95 6.63
C THR A 220 -34.97 -13.73 5.70
N ILE A 221 -35.15 -15.05 5.58
CA ILE A 221 -34.33 -15.87 4.66
C ILE A 221 -34.47 -15.44 3.20
N ARG A 222 -35.70 -15.26 2.70
CA ARG A 222 -35.92 -14.82 1.31
C ARG A 222 -35.32 -13.45 1.04
N ARG A 223 -35.43 -12.52 2.00
CA ARG A 223 -34.83 -11.18 1.89
C ARG A 223 -33.31 -11.26 1.82
N GLU A 224 -32.68 -12.05 2.68
CA GLU A 224 -31.22 -12.19 2.70
C GLU A 224 -30.68 -12.95 1.48
N ILE A 225 -31.38 -13.96 0.96
CA ILE A 225 -31.01 -14.62 -0.32
C ILE A 225 -30.98 -13.61 -1.47
N ARG A 226 -31.97 -12.71 -1.53
CA ARG A 226 -32.01 -11.66 -2.55
C ARG A 226 -30.87 -10.66 -2.41
N ARG A 227 -30.47 -10.32 -1.17
CA ARG A 227 -29.30 -9.47 -0.90
C ARG A 227 -28.01 -10.13 -1.35
N VAL A 228 -27.76 -11.38 -0.94
CA VAL A 228 -26.62 -12.19 -1.40
C VAL A 228 -26.57 -12.27 -2.93
N ASN A 229 -27.71 -12.49 -3.57
CA ASN A 229 -27.78 -12.53 -5.04
C ASN A 229 -27.48 -11.17 -5.70
N ALA A 230 -27.84 -10.06 -5.05
CA ALA A 230 -27.61 -8.71 -5.55
C ALA A 230 -26.14 -8.26 -5.42
N GLU A 231 -25.38 -8.85 -4.49
CA GLU A 231 -23.95 -8.56 -4.29
C GLU A 231 -23.06 -9.16 -5.39
N LEU A 232 -23.53 -10.20 -6.08
CA LEU A 232 -22.81 -10.80 -7.19
C LEU A 232 -22.87 -9.93 -8.46
N ASP A 233 -21.91 -9.03 -8.60
CA ASP A 233 -21.71 -8.31 -9.86
C ASP A 233 -21.04 -9.20 -10.91
N LYS A 234 -21.86 -9.82 -11.76
CA LYS A 234 -21.40 -10.66 -12.87
C LYS A 234 -20.62 -9.90 -13.96
N ASN A 235 -20.70 -8.56 -13.97
CA ASN A 235 -19.98 -7.73 -14.94
C ASN A 235 -18.62 -7.28 -14.43
N ASP A 236 -18.38 -7.31 -13.11
CA ASP A 236 -17.09 -6.99 -12.52
C ASP A 236 -15.99 -7.93 -13.08
N LEU A 237 -14.85 -7.33 -13.42
CA LEU A 237 -13.76 -8.05 -14.06
C LEU A 237 -13.14 -9.08 -13.12
N PHE A 238 -12.93 -8.72 -11.85
CA PHE A 238 -12.35 -9.62 -10.88
C PHE A 238 -13.26 -10.84 -10.68
N THR A 239 -14.56 -10.63 -10.59
CA THR A 239 -15.58 -11.68 -10.48
C THR A 239 -15.57 -12.62 -11.70
N ARG A 240 -15.46 -12.08 -12.91
CA ARG A 240 -15.36 -12.88 -14.15
C ARG A 240 -14.10 -13.73 -14.18
N GLU A 241 -12.96 -13.16 -13.81
CA GLU A 241 -11.68 -13.87 -13.74
C GLU A 241 -11.68 -14.96 -12.65
N LEU A 242 -12.25 -14.65 -11.49
CA LEU A 242 -12.41 -15.59 -10.37
C LEU A 242 -13.20 -16.82 -10.80
N TYR A 243 -14.40 -16.63 -11.36
CA TYR A 243 -15.26 -17.75 -11.74
C TYR A 243 -14.81 -18.48 -13.01
N LEU A 244 -14.06 -17.84 -13.91
CA LEU A 244 -13.32 -18.55 -14.95
C LEU A 244 -12.29 -19.48 -14.31
N THR A 245 -11.42 -18.96 -13.45
CA THR A 245 -10.38 -19.76 -12.77
C THR A 245 -10.99 -20.95 -12.04
N LYS A 246 -12.07 -20.74 -11.28
CA LYS A 246 -12.79 -21.81 -10.56
C LYS A 246 -13.32 -22.91 -11.48
N SER A 247 -13.76 -22.56 -12.69
CA SER A 247 -14.26 -23.55 -13.67
C SER A 247 -13.16 -24.40 -14.32
N LEU A 248 -11.90 -24.01 -14.21
CA LEU A 248 -10.74 -24.69 -14.78
C LEU A 248 -10.05 -25.67 -13.81
N ILE A 249 -10.48 -25.65 -12.55
CA ILE A 249 -9.88 -26.40 -11.43
C ILE A 249 -10.60 -27.74 -11.28
N ASP A 250 -9.96 -28.72 -10.63
CA ASP A 250 -10.59 -30.01 -10.32
C ASP A 250 -11.95 -29.79 -9.61
N PRO A 251 -13.06 -30.33 -10.15
CA PRO A 251 -14.39 -30.20 -9.55
C PRO A 251 -14.48 -30.71 -8.10
N ASN A 252 -13.60 -31.64 -7.69
CA ASN A 252 -13.54 -32.16 -6.33
C ASN A 252 -12.84 -31.18 -5.36
N HIS A 253 -12.00 -30.29 -5.88
CA HIS A 253 -11.32 -29.29 -5.07
C HIS A 253 -12.34 -28.26 -4.54
N PRO A 254 -12.39 -27.94 -3.23
CA PRO A 254 -13.42 -27.05 -2.67
C PRO A 254 -13.42 -25.65 -3.27
N TYR A 255 -12.25 -25.17 -3.73
CA TYR A 255 -12.14 -23.90 -4.43
C TYR A 255 -12.87 -23.84 -5.79
N SER A 256 -13.15 -24.96 -6.47
CA SER A 256 -13.90 -24.94 -7.75
C SER A 256 -15.36 -24.51 -7.59
N ARG A 257 -15.90 -24.60 -6.36
CA ARG A 257 -17.30 -24.30 -6.05
C ARG A 257 -17.61 -22.81 -6.14
N MET A 258 -18.90 -22.52 -6.35
CA MET A 258 -19.42 -21.16 -6.22
C MET A 258 -19.41 -20.73 -4.76
N THR A 259 -18.90 -19.53 -4.48
CA THR A 259 -18.62 -19.11 -3.09
C THR A 259 -19.53 -17.99 -2.59
N MET A 260 -20.03 -17.13 -3.48
CA MET A 260 -20.93 -16.03 -3.09
C MET A 260 -22.34 -16.54 -2.75
N GLY A 261 -22.82 -17.55 -3.47
CA GLY A 261 -24.23 -17.93 -3.47
C GLY A 261 -25.07 -17.11 -4.45
N SER A 262 -26.26 -17.60 -4.75
CA SER A 262 -27.23 -16.94 -5.64
C SER A 262 -28.63 -17.48 -5.38
N LEU A 263 -29.63 -16.83 -5.99
CA LEU A 263 -31.01 -17.32 -5.97
C LEU A 263 -31.11 -18.77 -6.48
N GLU A 264 -30.27 -19.11 -7.46
CA GLU A 264 -30.16 -20.45 -8.04
C GLU A 264 -29.72 -21.48 -6.99
N THR A 265 -28.61 -21.21 -6.29
CA THR A 265 -27.96 -22.17 -5.39
C THR A 265 -28.60 -22.25 -4.01
N LEU A 266 -29.31 -21.20 -3.59
CA LEU A 266 -29.88 -21.09 -2.24
C LEU A 266 -31.41 -21.19 -2.21
N GLU A 267 -32.12 -21.02 -3.33
CA GLU A 267 -33.59 -21.10 -3.36
C GLU A 267 -34.10 -22.10 -4.40
N ARG A 268 -33.71 -21.98 -5.67
CA ARG A 268 -34.25 -22.83 -6.76
C ARG A 268 -33.81 -24.29 -6.64
N LEU A 269 -32.50 -24.57 -6.65
CA LEU A 269 -31.98 -25.94 -6.58
C LEU A 269 -32.36 -26.66 -5.27
N PRO A 270 -32.30 -26.02 -4.09
CA PRO A 270 -32.74 -26.66 -2.86
C PRO A 270 -34.22 -27.02 -2.87
N ALA A 271 -35.09 -26.17 -3.44
CA ALA A 271 -36.50 -26.46 -3.59
C ALA A 271 -36.76 -27.64 -4.54
N GLU A 272 -36.03 -27.72 -5.66
CA GLU A 272 -36.11 -28.85 -6.60
C GLU A 272 -35.64 -30.18 -5.98
N LEU A 273 -34.69 -30.12 -5.04
CA LEU A 273 -34.11 -31.28 -4.35
C LEU A 273 -34.80 -31.61 -3.02
N ASP A 274 -35.90 -30.94 -2.67
CA ASP A 274 -36.61 -31.07 -1.38
C ASP A 274 -35.71 -30.88 -0.14
N ILE A 275 -34.75 -29.96 -0.24
CA ILE A 275 -33.79 -29.66 0.83
C ILE A 275 -34.37 -28.57 1.72
N ASN A 276 -34.53 -28.89 3.01
CA ASN A 276 -34.92 -27.92 4.02
C ASN A 276 -33.76 -26.96 4.35
N LEU A 277 -33.70 -25.82 3.66
CA LEU A 277 -32.66 -24.80 3.83
C LEU A 277 -32.59 -24.28 5.27
N ASN A 278 -33.73 -24.02 5.92
CA ASN A 278 -33.80 -23.50 7.29
C ASN A 278 -33.07 -24.42 8.27
N ARG A 279 -33.30 -25.73 8.14
CA ARG A 279 -32.61 -26.75 8.94
C ARG A 279 -31.12 -26.79 8.61
N GLN A 280 -30.74 -26.72 7.33
CA GLN A 280 -29.33 -26.71 6.91
C GLN A 280 -28.57 -25.49 7.45
N LEU A 281 -29.18 -24.30 7.46
CA LEU A 281 -28.60 -23.09 8.06
C LEU A 281 -28.37 -23.28 9.57
N PHE A 282 -29.38 -23.76 10.29
CA PHE A 282 -29.25 -23.95 11.73
C PHE A 282 -28.25 -25.07 12.09
N ASP A 283 -28.26 -26.18 11.34
CA ASP A 283 -27.29 -27.26 11.49
C ASP A 283 -25.86 -26.76 11.18
N PHE A 284 -25.70 -25.88 10.18
CA PHE A 284 -24.43 -25.24 9.86
C PHE A 284 -23.95 -24.35 11.01
N PHE A 285 -24.81 -23.50 11.58
CA PHE A 285 -24.49 -22.70 12.77
C PHE A 285 -24.07 -23.61 13.93
N GLN A 286 -24.87 -24.61 14.27
CA GLN A 286 -24.55 -25.54 15.36
C GLN A 286 -23.24 -26.31 15.14
N LYS A 287 -22.87 -26.59 13.89
CA LYS A 287 -21.64 -27.35 13.58
C LYS A 287 -20.40 -26.45 13.54
N GLN A 288 -20.51 -25.27 12.94
CA GLN A 288 -19.35 -24.44 12.60
C GLN A 288 -19.12 -23.27 13.56
N TYR A 289 -20.19 -22.69 14.14
CA TYR A 289 -20.12 -21.54 15.05
C TYR A 289 -19.83 -22.02 16.47
N GLN A 290 -18.57 -22.40 16.71
CA GLN A 290 -18.11 -23.01 17.95
C GLN A 290 -17.15 -22.07 18.68
N PRO A 291 -17.29 -21.88 20.01
CA PRO A 291 -16.46 -20.93 20.77
C PRO A 291 -14.97 -21.31 20.75
N SER A 292 -14.64 -22.61 20.75
CA SER A 292 -13.26 -23.10 20.65
C SER A 292 -12.56 -22.75 19.32
N ARG A 293 -13.32 -22.38 18.29
CA ARG A 293 -12.82 -21.95 16.97
C ARG A 293 -12.91 -20.43 16.78
N ALA A 294 -13.44 -19.71 17.76
CA ALA A 294 -13.69 -18.29 17.69
C ALA A 294 -12.61 -17.49 18.43
N VAL A 295 -12.25 -16.35 17.85
CA VAL A 295 -11.42 -15.33 18.50
C VAL A 295 -12.17 -14.01 18.44
N LEU A 296 -12.38 -13.40 19.60
CA LEU A 296 -12.91 -12.05 19.73
C LEU A 296 -11.76 -11.07 20.00
N VAL A 297 -11.64 -10.02 19.20
CA VAL A 297 -10.73 -8.91 19.49
C VAL A 297 -11.56 -7.69 19.85
N VAL A 298 -11.17 -7.02 20.94
CA VAL A 298 -11.80 -5.80 21.43
C VAL A 298 -10.75 -4.73 21.60
N LEU A 299 -11.01 -3.56 21.04
CA LEU A 299 -10.06 -2.47 20.99
C LEU A 299 -10.70 -1.13 21.34
N GLY A 300 -10.05 -0.36 22.21
CA GLY A 300 -10.47 1.00 22.53
C GLY A 300 -9.51 1.71 23.48
N PRO A 301 -9.79 2.98 23.83
CA PRO A 301 -8.98 3.73 24.80
C PRO A 301 -9.25 3.35 26.25
N SER A 302 -10.32 2.59 26.51
CA SER A 302 -10.73 2.16 27.84
C SER A 302 -9.72 1.22 28.52
N PRO A 303 -9.62 1.25 29.87
CA PRO A 303 -8.76 0.33 30.62
C PRO A 303 -9.08 -1.14 30.35
N ILE A 304 -8.06 -2.00 30.36
CA ILE A 304 -8.19 -3.44 30.13
C ILE A 304 -9.26 -4.08 31.04
N THR A 305 -9.34 -3.66 32.31
CA THR A 305 -10.32 -4.17 33.28
C THR A 305 -11.77 -3.90 32.87
N SER A 306 -12.02 -2.74 32.25
CA SER A 306 -13.34 -2.41 31.69
C SER A 306 -13.65 -3.29 30.49
N LEU A 307 -12.69 -3.44 29.56
CA LEU A 307 -12.85 -4.29 28.38
C LEU A 307 -13.14 -5.75 28.78
N GLU A 308 -12.44 -6.28 29.79
CA GLU A 308 -12.63 -7.62 30.33
C GLU A 308 -14.04 -7.83 30.91
N THR A 309 -14.62 -6.80 31.51
CA THR A 309 -15.99 -6.85 32.03
C THR A 309 -17.01 -6.83 30.89
N TRP A 310 -16.80 -6.00 29.87
CA TRP A 310 -17.74 -5.82 28.76
C TRP A 310 -17.81 -7.01 27.79
N VAL A 311 -16.80 -7.88 27.77
CA VAL A 311 -16.80 -9.10 26.94
C VAL A 311 -17.48 -10.31 27.60
N GLN A 312 -17.84 -10.23 28.89
CA GLN A 312 -18.47 -11.34 29.61
C GLN A 312 -19.76 -11.88 28.97
N PRO A 313 -20.64 -11.07 28.34
CA PRO A 313 -21.83 -11.58 27.66
C PRO A 313 -21.54 -12.63 26.58
N PHE A 314 -20.34 -12.63 25.99
CA PHE A 314 -19.97 -13.64 24.99
C PHE A 314 -19.69 -15.03 25.59
N ALA A 315 -19.64 -15.18 26.91
CA ALA A 315 -19.45 -16.49 27.54
C ALA A 315 -20.66 -17.43 27.34
N SER A 316 -21.83 -16.92 26.94
CA SER A 316 -23.04 -17.70 26.66
C SER A 316 -23.37 -17.83 25.18
N THR A 317 -22.53 -17.30 24.28
CA THR A 317 -22.78 -17.30 22.83
C THR A 317 -22.17 -18.51 22.12
N LEU A 318 -22.53 -18.66 20.84
CA LEU A 318 -22.10 -19.74 19.94
C LEU A 318 -22.60 -21.13 20.40
N SER A 319 -22.47 -22.13 19.55
CA SER A 319 -22.90 -23.49 19.87
C SER A 319 -21.86 -24.21 20.73
N ARG A 320 -22.27 -24.86 21.83
CA ARG A 320 -21.38 -25.65 22.70
C ARG A 320 -21.46 -27.13 22.32
N LYS A 321 -20.64 -27.60 21.36
CA LYS A 321 -20.39 -29.05 21.19
C LYS A 321 -18.98 -29.38 21.67
N THR A 322 -18.89 -30.39 22.55
CA THR A 322 -17.68 -30.68 23.35
C THR A 322 -16.64 -31.55 22.64
N ASN A 323 -16.97 -32.20 21.53
CA ASN A 323 -16.05 -33.06 20.79
C ASN A 323 -15.94 -32.60 19.33
N LEU A 324 -14.89 -31.83 19.04
CA LEU A 324 -14.48 -31.52 17.68
C LEU A 324 -13.05 -31.98 17.52
N GLU A 325 -12.86 -33.10 16.82
CA GLU A 325 -11.53 -33.39 16.28
C GLU A 325 -11.22 -32.33 15.23
N GLU A 326 -10.08 -31.66 15.41
CA GLU A 326 -9.56 -30.69 14.47
C GLU A 326 -8.98 -31.46 13.27
N THR A 327 -9.83 -31.80 12.31
CA THR A 327 -9.40 -32.47 11.09
C THR A 327 -8.75 -31.46 10.17
N GLN A 328 -7.46 -31.66 9.88
CA GLN A 328 -6.76 -30.89 8.87
C GLN A 328 -7.42 -31.15 7.51
N ARG A 329 -7.76 -30.08 6.78
CA ARG A 329 -8.33 -30.20 5.46
C ARG A 329 -7.24 -30.63 4.49
N VAL A 330 -7.43 -31.77 3.85
CA VAL A 330 -6.60 -32.21 2.73
C VAL A 330 -7.21 -31.65 1.45
N PHE A 331 -6.41 -30.90 0.69
CA PHE A 331 -6.82 -30.37 -0.60
C PHE A 331 -6.51 -31.38 -1.70
N PRO A 332 -7.48 -31.72 -2.57
CA PRO A 332 -7.21 -32.48 -3.80
C PRO A 332 -6.19 -31.76 -4.70
N PRO A 333 -5.70 -32.42 -5.77
CA PRO A 333 -4.93 -31.73 -6.80
C PRO A 333 -5.68 -30.51 -7.34
N PHE A 334 -4.93 -29.42 -7.61
CA PHE A 334 -5.51 -28.18 -8.13
C PHE A 334 -6.02 -28.32 -9.57
N PHE A 335 -5.26 -29.02 -10.41
CA PHE A 335 -5.64 -29.30 -11.78
C PHE A 335 -6.36 -30.65 -11.89
N PRO A 336 -7.41 -30.75 -12.74
CA PRO A 336 -7.99 -32.04 -13.05
C PRO A 336 -6.96 -32.96 -13.73
N PRO A 337 -7.14 -34.30 -13.69
CA PRO A 337 -6.29 -35.24 -14.41
C PRO A 337 -6.21 -34.85 -15.89
N ARG A 338 -5.01 -34.55 -16.38
CA ARG A 338 -4.81 -34.01 -17.73
C ARG A 338 -5.28 -35.02 -18.78
N ARG A 339 -6.24 -34.61 -19.62
CA ARG A 339 -6.65 -35.38 -20.81
C ARG A 339 -5.76 -35.09 -22.04
N ASN A 340 -5.14 -33.91 -22.11
CA ASN A 340 -4.30 -33.46 -23.22
C ASN A 340 -2.92 -32.99 -22.74
N ASN A 341 -1.88 -33.22 -23.57
CA ASN A 341 -0.48 -32.85 -23.33
C ASN A 341 -0.17 -31.34 -23.45
N ASN A 342 -1.15 -30.45 -23.28
CA ASN A 342 -0.89 -29.01 -23.36
C ASN A 342 0.01 -28.55 -22.20
N PRO A 343 1.11 -27.84 -22.47
CA PRO A 343 2.10 -27.48 -21.44
C PRO A 343 1.85 -26.15 -20.71
N ILE A 344 0.91 -25.29 -21.13
CA ILE A 344 0.38 -24.13 -20.36
C ILE A 344 -1.14 -24.05 -20.57
N ASN A 345 -1.88 -23.67 -19.52
CA ASN A 345 -3.31 -23.36 -19.57
C ASN A 345 -3.54 -21.85 -19.79
N THR A 346 -3.55 -21.39 -21.06
CA THR A 346 -3.78 -19.97 -21.41
C THR A 346 -5.21 -19.72 -21.90
N TYR A 347 -5.82 -18.65 -21.41
CA TYR A 347 -7.17 -18.24 -21.80
C TYR A 347 -7.26 -16.74 -22.06
N CYS A 348 -7.95 -16.35 -23.12
CA CYS A 348 -8.34 -14.96 -23.35
C CYS A 348 -9.75 -14.73 -22.78
N LEU A 349 -9.89 -13.85 -21.79
CA LEU A 349 -11.16 -13.45 -21.18
C LEU A 349 -11.65 -12.14 -21.79
N PHE A 350 -12.89 -12.14 -22.31
CA PHE A 350 -13.49 -10.93 -22.86
C PHE A 350 -13.96 -9.97 -21.77
N ARG A 351 -13.45 -8.73 -21.81
CA ARG A 351 -13.89 -7.61 -20.98
C ARG A 351 -14.92 -6.76 -21.72
N ARG A 352 -16.14 -6.69 -21.17
CA ARG A 352 -17.20 -5.82 -21.69
C ARG A 352 -17.01 -4.41 -21.14
N LYS A 353 -17.21 -3.39 -21.98
CA LYS A 353 -17.16 -1.98 -21.56
C LYS A 353 -18.30 -1.71 -20.56
N PRO A 354 -18.03 -1.13 -19.37
CA PRO A 354 -19.09 -0.61 -18.52
C PRO A 354 -19.79 0.53 -19.25
N SER A 355 -21.12 0.50 -19.32
CA SER A 355 -21.91 1.56 -19.96
C SER A 355 -21.66 2.89 -19.24
N GLY A 356 -21.01 3.85 -19.91
CA GLY A 356 -20.79 5.22 -19.42
C GLY A 356 -19.37 5.60 -19.00
N SER A 357 -18.38 4.68 -19.00
CA SER A 357 -16.98 5.04 -18.74
C SER A 357 -16.19 5.23 -20.04
N ASP A 358 -15.81 6.48 -20.36
CA ASP A 358 -14.73 6.80 -21.29
C ASP A 358 -13.45 7.08 -20.48
N THR A 359 -13.00 6.09 -19.72
CA THR A 359 -11.81 6.25 -18.86
C THR A 359 -10.58 5.68 -19.53
N LEU A 360 -9.40 6.27 -19.27
CA LEU A 360 -8.16 5.82 -19.91
C LEU A 360 -7.73 4.39 -19.55
N ALA A 361 -8.25 3.85 -18.45
CA ALA A 361 -8.11 2.46 -18.05
C ALA A 361 -8.70 1.49 -19.10
N ASP A 362 -9.56 1.98 -19.99
CA ASP A 362 -10.13 1.19 -21.09
C ASP A 362 -9.15 0.94 -22.25
N ASN A 363 -7.98 1.58 -22.25
CA ASN A 363 -6.92 1.34 -23.24
C ASN A 363 -5.85 0.34 -22.78
N LEU A 364 -5.98 -0.20 -21.57
CA LEU A 364 -5.03 -1.15 -21.00
C LEU A 364 -5.68 -2.51 -20.86
N GLU A 365 -4.90 -3.53 -21.16
CA GLU A 365 -5.28 -4.93 -21.00
C GLU A 365 -4.60 -5.51 -19.76
N LYS A 366 -5.01 -6.70 -19.32
CA LYS A 366 -4.45 -7.32 -18.11
C LYS A 366 -4.00 -8.73 -18.43
N LEU A 367 -2.83 -9.10 -17.94
CA LEU A 367 -2.30 -10.45 -17.99
C LEU A 367 -2.10 -10.95 -16.56
N THR A 368 -2.75 -12.06 -16.23
CA THR A 368 -2.66 -12.68 -14.91
C THR A 368 -2.06 -14.07 -15.02
N PHE A 369 -1.14 -14.39 -14.12
CA PHE A 369 -0.64 -15.73 -13.87
C PHE A 369 -1.13 -16.19 -12.50
N GLN A 370 -1.57 -17.44 -12.39
CA GLN A 370 -2.06 -18.02 -11.15
C GLN A 370 -1.42 -19.39 -10.91
N TRP A 371 -0.90 -19.61 -9.70
CA TRP A 371 -0.29 -20.87 -9.28
C TRP A 371 -0.85 -21.31 -7.93
N ALA A 372 -1.10 -22.61 -7.78
CA ALA A 372 -1.44 -23.18 -6.48
C ALA A 372 -0.16 -23.55 -5.71
N LEU A 373 -0.10 -23.12 -4.45
CA LEU A 373 0.90 -23.51 -3.46
C LEU A 373 0.24 -24.32 -2.34
N ASP A 374 1.06 -25.03 -1.58
CA ASP A 374 0.67 -26.02 -0.57
C ASP A 374 1.42 -25.80 0.76
N GLN A 375 1.71 -24.54 1.11
CA GLN A 375 2.41 -24.23 2.37
C GLN A 375 1.53 -24.63 3.55
N ASP A 376 2.09 -25.32 4.54
CA ASP A 376 1.37 -25.72 5.74
C ASP A 376 1.68 -24.79 6.92
N TYR A 377 0.62 -24.30 7.58
CA TYR A 377 0.67 -23.36 8.69
C TYR A 377 0.35 -24.03 10.04
N THR A 378 0.10 -25.33 10.07
CA THR A 378 -0.19 -26.11 11.29
C THR A 378 0.83 -25.86 12.39
N ASP A 379 2.12 -25.88 12.03
CA ASP A 379 3.25 -25.67 12.95
C ASP A 379 3.31 -24.25 13.55
N LEU A 380 2.64 -23.24 12.98
CA LEU A 380 2.68 -21.86 13.51
C LEU A 380 2.05 -21.74 14.90
N ARG A 381 1.04 -22.57 15.20
CA ARG A 381 0.32 -22.54 16.48
C ARG A 381 0.89 -23.52 17.51
N THR A 382 1.51 -24.60 17.05
CA THR A 382 1.95 -25.71 17.89
C THR A 382 3.42 -25.65 18.27
N GLN A 383 4.19 -24.71 17.70
CA GLN A 383 5.57 -24.42 18.11
C GLN A 383 5.62 -23.93 19.55
N THR A 384 5.61 -24.89 20.47
CA THR A 384 6.14 -24.73 21.80
C THR A 384 7.64 -24.51 21.65
N THR A 385 8.14 -23.39 22.14
CA THR A 385 9.56 -23.24 22.42
C THR A 385 9.94 -24.38 23.36
N THR A 386 10.65 -25.39 22.87
CA THR A 386 11.39 -26.37 23.68
C THR A 386 12.57 -25.72 24.41
N ALA A 387 12.41 -24.46 24.85
CA ALA A 387 13.37 -23.72 25.65
C ALA A 387 13.36 -24.19 27.12
N ALA A 388 12.30 -24.88 27.58
CA ALA A 388 12.20 -25.31 28.97
C ALA A 388 12.84 -26.68 29.29
N THR A 389 13.23 -27.48 28.27
CA THR A 389 13.80 -28.83 28.48
C THR A 389 15.15 -29.09 27.81
N ALA A 390 15.71 -28.13 27.06
CA ALA A 390 17.03 -28.28 26.42
C ALA A 390 18.17 -27.71 27.30
N THR A 391 18.40 -28.29 28.48
CA THR A 391 19.58 -27.95 29.32
C THR A 391 20.70 -28.98 29.30
N THR A 392 20.66 -30.02 28.45
CA THR A 392 21.69 -31.09 28.49
C THR A 392 22.32 -31.51 27.16
N THR A 393 21.90 -30.97 26.02
CA THR A 393 22.59 -31.24 24.73
C THR A 393 22.77 -29.94 23.97
N GLY A 394 24.03 -29.53 23.75
CA GLY A 394 24.45 -28.24 23.18
C GLY A 394 24.08 -27.98 21.71
N THR A 395 22.89 -28.39 21.27
CA THR A 395 22.28 -27.98 20.01
C THR A 395 21.38 -26.78 20.27
N SER A 396 21.73 -25.63 19.66
CA SER A 396 20.89 -24.43 19.65
C SER A 396 19.45 -24.80 19.23
N PRO A 397 18.40 -24.28 19.90
CA PRO A 397 17.03 -24.56 19.50
C PRO A 397 16.82 -24.02 18.09
N THR A 398 16.66 -24.92 17.12
CA THR A 398 16.22 -24.56 15.77
C THR A 398 14.73 -24.28 15.85
N THR A 399 14.35 -23.01 16.03
CA THR A 399 12.98 -22.59 15.76
C THR A 399 12.72 -22.87 14.28
N ASN A 400 11.82 -23.80 13.99
CA ASN A 400 11.34 -23.99 12.62
C ASN A 400 10.46 -22.78 12.28
N ASN A 401 11.04 -21.59 12.03
CA ASN A 401 10.26 -20.42 11.63
C ASN A 401 9.50 -20.78 10.34
N VAL A 402 8.20 -21.07 10.48
CA VAL A 402 7.32 -21.39 9.35
C VAL A 402 7.16 -20.12 8.54
N VAL A 403 7.45 -20.23 7.25
CA VAL A 403 7.41 -19.11 6.32
C VAL A 403 6.02 -19.04 5.72
N THR A 404 5.33 -17.92 5.89
CA THR A 404 3.97 -17.73 5.34
C THR A 404 4.00 -17.28 3.88
N ALA A 405 2.92 -17.54 3.16
CA ALA A 405 2.76 -17.08 1.79
C ALA A 405 2.87 -15.55 1.67
N THR A 406 2.36 -14.80 2.65
CA THR A 406 2.50 -13.34 2.69
C THR A 406 3.97 -12.89 2.79
N GLN A 407 4.81 -13.58 3.55
CA GLN A 407 6.25 -13.30 3.60
C GLN A 407 6.95 -13.58 2.26
N ILE A 408 6.57 -14.68 1.59
CA ILE A 408 7.07 -15.03 0.26
C ILE A 408 6.64 -13.98 -0.77
N GLY A 409 5.35 -13.59 -0.74
CA GLY A 409 4.79 -12.56 -1.60
C GLY A 409 5.48 -11.23 -1.47
N PHE A 410 5.82 -10.83 -0.24
CA PHE A 410 6.59 -9.62 0.02
C PHE A 410 7.95 -9.68 -0.70
N VAL A 411 8.73 -10.74 -0.47
CA VAL A 411 10.06 -10.88 -1.08
C VAL A 411 9.96 -10.94 -2.60
N MET A 412 9.00 -11.68 -3.14
CA MET A 412 8.79 -11.75 -4.58
C MET A 412 8.36 -10.41 -5.18
N ALA A 413 7.56 -9.61 -4.47
CA ALA A 413 7.13 -8.29 -4.94
C ALA A 413 8.33 -7.33 -5.02
N GLU A 414 9.26 -7.39 -4.06
CA GLU A 414 10.49 -6.61 -4.10
C GLU A 414 11.42 -7.03 -5.26
N ILE A 415 11.47 -8.33 -5.58
CA ILE A 415 12.29 -8.85 -6.70
C ILE A 415 11.68 -8.49 -8.06
N LEU A 416 10.40 -8.83 -8.28
CA LEU A 416 9.73 -8.65 -9.58
C LEU A 416 9.29 -7.20 -9.81
N GLY A 417 9.01 -6.45 -8.76
CA GLY A 417 8.65 -5.03 -8.79
C GLY A 417 9.85 -4.07 -8.91
N ARG A 418 11.07 -4.60 -8.98
CA ARG A 418 12.31 -3.82 -9.17
C ARG A 418 12.22 -2.98 -10.44
N ARG A 419 12.63 -1.71 -10.36
CA ARG A 419 12.56 -0.77 -11.49
C ARG A 419 13.92 -0.40 -12.12
N GLY A 420 15.01 -0.86 -11.51
CA GLY A 420 16.37 -0.60 -12.01
C GLY A 420 16.72 -1.39 -13.29
N PRO A 421 17.91 -1.14 -13.86
CA PRO A 421 18.40 -1.82 -15.07
C PRO A 421 18.38 -3.35 -14.96
N GLY A 422 17.97 -4.01 -16.04
CA GLY A 422 17.84 -5.46 -16.13
C GLY A 422 16.71 -6.08 -15.31
N SER A 423 15.77 -5.28 -14.78
CA SER A 423 14.58 -5.81 -14.13
C SER A 423 13.50 -6.18 -15.14
N LEU A 424 12.57 -7.06 -14.73
CA LEU A 424 11.40 -7.42 -15.52
C LEU A 424 10.62 -6.17 -15.97
N PHE A 425 10.37 -5.24 -15.04
CA PHE A 425 9.69 -3.97 -15.35
C PHE A 425 10.43 -3.17 -16.43
N THR A 426 11.75 -3.01 -16.33
CA THR A 426 12.54 -2.23 -17.29
C THR A 426 12.50 -2.86 -18.68
N VAL A 427 12.68 -4.18 -18.77
CA VAL A 427 12.67 -4.93 -20.04
C VAL A 427 11.32 -4.80 -20.75
N LEU A 428 10.22 -4.99 -20.00
CA LEU A 428 8.87 -4.87 -20.55
C LEU A 428 8.52 -3.42 -20.93
N LYS A 429 8.99 -2.45 -20.15
CA LYS A 429 8.77 -1.01 -20.38
C LYS A 429 9.50 -0.52 -21.63
N LEU A 430 10.77 -0.91 -21.82
CA LEU A 430 11.56 -0.53 -22.99
C LEU A 430 10.93 -1.02 -24.30
N ARG A 431 10.30 -2.20 -24.27
CA ARG A 431 9.54 -2.78 -25.38
C ARG A 431 8.11 -2.24 -25.51
N LYS A 432 7.71 -1.28 -24.67
CA LYS A 432 6.37 -0.67 -24.61
C LYS A 432 5.24 -1.68 -24.39
N TRP A 433 5.53 -2.87 -23.87
CA TRP A 433 4.53 -3.91 -23.61
C TRP A 433 3.69 -3.61 -22.36
N ILE A 434 4.25 -2.85 -21.42
CA ILE A 434 3.58 -2.36 -20.21
C ILE A 434 3.54 -0.82 -20.19
N PRO A 435 2.57 -0.19 -19.51
CA PRO A 435 2.53 1.26 -19.39
C PRO A 435 3.65 1.78 -18.47
N ASN A 436 4.01 3.05 -18.67
CA ASN A 436 4.99 3.75 -17.83
C ASN A 436 4.44 4.00 -16.41
N GLY A 437 5.36 4.10 -15.44
CA GLY A 437 5.02 4.44 -14.05
C GLY A 437 4.56 3.24 -13.22
N SER A 438 3.83 3.49 -12.13
CA SER A 438 3.39 2.45 -11.18
C SER A 438 2.25 1.56 -11.70
N THR A 439 1.61 1.93 -12.81
CA THR A 439 0.54 1.13 -13.43
C THR A 439 1.11 -0.11 -14.12
N GLY A 440 2.29 -0.03 -14.74
CA GLY A 440 2.94 -1.17 -15.39
C GLY A 440 3.72 -2.08 -14.44
N LEU A 441 3.79 -1.74 -13.15
CA LEU A 441 4.48 -2.57 -12.19
C LEU A 441 3.81 -3.94 -12.02
N PRO A 442 4.59 -5.03 -12.00
CA PRO A 442 4.07 -6.33 -11.60
C PRO A 442 3.47 -6.29 -10.20
N ARG A 443 2.30 -6.91 -10.05
CA ARG A 443 1.57 -7.01 -8.77
C ARG A 443 1.43 -8.46 -8.36
N ILE A 444 1.82 -8.77 -7.14
CA ILE A 444 1.72 -10.08 -6.51
C ILE A 444 0.65 -10.03 -5.44
N SER A 445 -0.19 -11.06 -5.41
CA SER A 445 -1.24 -11.21 -4.44
C SER A 445 -1.45 -12.68 -4.06
N PHE A 446 -2.06 -12.88 -2.90
CA PHE A 446 -2.57 -14.18 -2.48
C PHE A 446 -4.09 -14.09 -2.28
N PRO A 447 -4.90 -14.24 -3.34
CA PRO A 447 -6.35 -14.22 -3.22
C PRO A 447 -6.88 -15.32 -2.30
N VAL A 448 -6.12 -16.40 -2.12
CA VAL A 448 -6.38 -17.47 -1.14
C VAL A 448 -5.12 -17.67 -0.31
N ASP A 449 -5.26 -17.61 1.01
CA ASP A 449 -4.19 -17.87 1.97
C ASP A 449 -4.74 -18.71 3.14
N VAL A 450 -4.78 -20.04 2.95
CA VAL A 450 -5.24 -21.00 3.96
C VAL A 450 -4.19 -22.08 4.17
N SER A 451 -4.20 -22.74 5.34
CA SER A 451 -3.20 -23.79 5.62
C SER A 451 -3.34 -24.95 4.62
N GLY A 452 -2.27 -25.30 3.93
CA GLY A 452 -2.25 -26.38 2.93
C GLY A 452 -2.76 -25.99 1.53
N PHE A 453 -3.23 -24.76 1.32
CA PHE A 453 -3.59 -24.26 -0.01
C PHE A 453 -3.50 -22.73 -0.10
N GLN A 454 -2.64 -22.25 -0.99
CA GLN A 454 -2.60 -20.82 -1.35
C GLN A 454 -2.68 -20.66 -2.86
N LEU A 455 -3.26 -19.56 -3.30
CA LEU A 455 -3.27 -19.17 -4.70
C LEU A 455 -2.36 -17.97 -4.86
N LEU A 456 -1.18 -18.17 -5.44
CA LEU A 456 -0.29 -17.07 -5.82
C LEU A 456 -0.80 -16.48 -7.13
N ARG A 457 -0.96 -15.16 -7.18
CA ARG A 457 -1.36 -14.43 -8.39
C ARG A 457 -0.31 -13.36 -8.72
N LEU A 458 0.11 -13.32 -9.98
CA LEU A 458 0.95 -12.26 -10.56
C LEU A 458 0.15 -11.54 -11.66
N GLU A 459 0.01 -10.23 -11.56
CA GLU A 459 -0.74 -9.40 -12.51
C GLU A 459 0.17 -8.38 -13.19
N LEU A 460 0.05 -8.29 -14.51
CA LEU A 460 0.68 -7.28 -15.36
C LEU A 460 -0.40 -6.48 -16.08
N THR A 461 -0.25 -5.16 -16.10
CA THR A 461 -1.04 -4.30 -16.98
C THR A 461 -0.32 -4.17 -18.32
N LEU A 462 -1.01 -4.44 -19.42
CA LEU A 462 -0.47 -4.43 -20.77
C LEU A 462 -0.96 -3.21 -21.55
N THR A 463 -0.10 -2.71 -22.44
CA THR A 463 -0.52 -1.83 -23.55
C THR A 463 -1.17 -2.68 -24.65
N LEU A 464 -1.78 -2.02 -25.65
CA LEU A 464 -2.26 -2.72 -26.84
C LEU A 464 -1.12 -3.48 -27.57
N GLU A 465 0.08 -2.90 -27.62
CA GLU A 465 1.26 -3.55 -28.20
C GLU A 465 1.72 -4.77 -27.36
N GLY A 466 1.66 -4.67 -26.04
CA GLY A 466 1.91 -5.78 -25.13
C GLY A 466 0.88 -6.91 -25.27
N PHE A 467 -0.39 -6.58 -25.51
CA PHE A 467 -1.45 -7.56 -25.77
C PHE A 467 -1.23 -8.30 -27.10
N CYS A 468 -0.86 -7.58 -28.17
CA CYS A 468 -0.53 -8.18 -29.46
C CYS A 468 0.69 -9.11 -29.38
N ASN A 469 1.60 -8.87 -28.44
CA ASN A 469 2.80 -9.68 -28.19
C ASN A 469 2.74 -10.44 -26.86
N ARG A 470 1.54 -10.79 -26.39
CA ARG A 470 1.32 -11.38 -25.05
C ARG A 470 2.11 -12.67 -24.84
N SER A 471 2.28 -13.51 -25.86
CA SER A 471 3.14 -14.69 -25.78
C SER A 471 4.59 -14.35 -25.43
N SER A 472 5.14 -13.28 -26.01
CA SER A 472 6.48 -12.80 -25.70
C SER A 472 6.59 -12.23 -24.29
N VAL A 473 5.53 -11.56 -23.80
CA VAL A 473 5.43 -11.10 -22.41
C VAL A 473 5.44 -12.31 -21.46
N ILE A 474 4.63 -13.33 -21.74
CA ILE A 474 4.56 -14.57 -20.97
C ILE A 474 5.92 -15.26 -20.91
N ALA A 475 6.58 -15.41 -22.06
CA ALA A 475 7.92 -16.00 -22.13
C ALA A 475 8.95 -15.20 -21.31
N THR A 476 8.91 -13.87 -21.38
CA THR A 476 9.81 -12.99 -20.61
C THR A 476 9.62 -13.15 -19.09
N VAL A 477 8.37 -13.33 -18.64
CA VAL A 477 8.07 -13.60 -17.22
C VAL A 477 8.66 -14.94 -16.79
N PHE A 478 8.44 -16.01 -17.56
CA PHE A 478 8.99 -17.33 -17.24
C PHE A 478 10.52 -17.38 -17.34
N ASP A 479 11.15 -16.66 -18.26
CA ASP A 479 12.61 -16.52 -18.31
C ASP A 479 13.14 -15.83 -17.05
N CYS A 480 12.49 -14.74 -16.62
CA CYS A 480 12.82 -14.08 -15.36
C CYS A 480 12.73 -15.04 -14.17
N LEU A 481 11.65 -15.83 -14.07
CA LEU A 481 11.48 -16.84 -13.02
C LEU A 481 12.52 -17.97 -13.11
N SER A 482 12.86 -18.43 -14.31
CA SER A 482 13.86 -19.48 -14.55
C SER A 482 15.27 -19.01 -14.18
N ARG A 483 15.62 -17.77 -14.50
CA ARG A 483 16.88 -17.13 -14.09
C ARG A 483 16.95 -16.96 -12.56
N LEU A 484 15.85 -16.57 -11.92
CA LEU A 484 15.77 -16.49 -10.45
C LEU A 484 15.89 -17.88 -9.79
N ARG A 485 15.36 -18.93 -10.41
CA ARG A 485 15.56 -20.32 -9.95
C ARG A 485 17.02 -20.76 -10.09
N SER A 486 17.64 -20.46 -11.22
CA SER A 486 19.02 -20.86 -11.52
C SER A 486 20.05 -20.10 -10.68
N ASN A 487 19.79 -18.80 -10.43
CA ASN A 487 20.59 -17.92 -9.59
C ASN A 487 19.74 -17.38 -8.44
N PRO A 488 19.49 -18.18 -7.38
CA PRO A 488 18.62 -17.77 -6.28
C PRO A 488 19.18 -16.55 -5.53
N PRO A 489 18.32 -15.66 -5.01
CA PRO A 489 18.73 -14.51 -4.22
C PRO A 489 19.70 -14.89 -3.10
N SER A 490 20.76 -14.11 -2.94
CA SER A 490 21.74 -14.33 -1.87
C SER A 490 21.10 -14.12 -0.49
N ARG A 491 21.64 -14.76 0.54
CA ARG A 491 21.19 -14.58 1.93
C ARG A 491 21.23 -13.11 2.37
N GLN A 492 22.24 -12.37 1.94
CA GLN A 492 22.37 -10.93 2.25
C GLN A 492 21.23 -10.12 1.62
N LEU A 493 20.80 -10.49 0.42
CA LEU A 493 19.69 -9.84 -0.26
C LEU A 493 18.35 -10.16 0.43
N ILE A 494 18.12 -11.40 0.84
CA ILE A 494 16.95 -11.76 1.64
C ILE A 494 16.94 -10.99 2.97
N ALA A 495 18.07 -10.93 3.68
CA ALA A 495 18.20 -10.13 4.90
C ALA A 495 17.92 -8.64 4.65
N GLN A 496 18.34 -8.10 3.51
CA GLN A 496 18.02 -6.72 3.12
C GLN A 496 16.51 -6.52 2.92
N TYR A 497 15.81 -7.47 2.29
CA TYR A 497 14.34 -7.40 2.16
C TYR A 497 13.64 -7.51 3.52
N CYS A 498 14.17 -8.29 4.47
CA CYS A 498 13.71 -8.28 5.85
C CYS A 498 13.84 -6.89 6.50
N THR A 499 14.93 -6.15 6.22
CA THR A 499 15.08 -4.75 6.66
C THR A 499 14.04 -3.84 6.01
N VAL A 500 13.77 -3.99 4.71
CA VAL A 500 12.71 -3.22 4.00
C VAL A 500 11.36 -3.46 4.66
N ALA A 501 11.04 -4.72 4.97
CA ALA A 501 9.80 -5.07 5.64
C ALA A 501 9.68 -4.43 7.02
N GLN A 502 10.76 -4.40 7.80
CA GLN A 502 10.80 -3.69 9.08
C GLN A 502 10.43 -2.22 8.89
N LEU A 503 11.04 -1.56 7.91
CA LEU A 503 10.85 -0.14 7.63
C LEU A 503 9.42 0.23 7.23
N TYR A 504 8.76 -0.65 6.48
CA TYR A 504 7.45 -0.41 5.87
C TYR A 504 6.27 -0.94 6.69
N GLY A 505 6.51 -1.48 7.88
CA GLY A 505 5.44 -1.81 8.81
C GLY A 505 5.05 -3.28 8.90
N HIS A 506 5.92 -4.20 8.51
CA HIS A 506 5.87 -5.53 9.12
C HIS A 506 6.31 -5.47 10.59
N ILE A 507 7.11 -4.47 10.99
CA ILE A 507 7.64 -4.33 12.37
C ILE A 507 7.58 -2.87 12.91
N LEU A 508 7.74 -1.81 12.09
CA LEU A 508 7.96 -0.43 12.59
C LEU A 508 6.97 0.66 12.13
N VAL A 509 5.82 0.29 11.56
CA VAL A 509 4.73 1.24 11.33
C VAL A 509 3.52 0.72 12.10
N PRO A 510 3.14 1.35 13.22
CA PRO A 510 1.87 1.04 13.86
C PRO A 510 0.75 1.34 12.89
N ARG A 511 0.14 0.24 12.44
CA ARG A 511 -1.08 0.29 11.67
C ARG A 511 -2.17 0.85 12.58
N PRO A 512 -3.13 1.64 12.03
CA PRO A 512 -4.32 1.99 12.78
C PRO A 512 -4.87 0.72 13.41
N PRO A 513 -5.29 0.80 14.68
CA PRO A 513 -5.73 -0.39 15.38
C PRO A 513 -6.97 -0.95 14.67
N ASP A 514 -6.80 -2.07 13.96
CA ASP A 514 -7.89 -2.75 13.24
C ASP A 514 -8.18 -4.09 13.92
N ALA A 515 -9.29 -4.14 14.65
CA ALA A 515 -9.74 -5.35 15.33
C ALA A 515 -9.92 -6.52 14.36
N ILE A 516 -10.32 -6.26 13.10
CA ILE A 516 -10.52 -7.27 12.06
C ILE A 516 -9.20 -7.98 11.79
N GLU A 517 -8.15 -7.21 11.55
CA GLU A 517 -6.86 -7.77 11.19
C GLU A 517 -6.27 -8.58 12.34
N LEU A 518 -6.33 -8.05 13.57
CA LEU A 518 -5.87 -8.76 14.76
C LEU A 518 -6.64 -10.07 14.97
N ALA A 519 -7.95 -10.09 14.68
CA ALA A 519 -8.76 -11.30 14.79
C ALA A 519 -8.38 -12.32 13.71
N PHE A 520 -8.15 -11.89 12.47
CA PHE A 520 -7.68 -12.75 11.38
C PHE A 520 -6.30 -13.34 11.61
N ASP A 521 -5.35 -12.51 12.04
CA ASP A 521 -3.99 -12.91 12.37
C ASP A 521 -3.98 -13.85 13.58
N SER A 522 -4.82 -13.61 14.59
CA SER A 522 -4.97 -14.52 15.73
C SER A 522 -5.43 -15.90 15.30
N GLN A 523 -6.23 -15.96 14.24
CA GLN A 523 -6.68 -17.21 13.63
C GLN A 523 -5.63 -17.86 12.73
N ILE A 524 -4.44 -17.29 12.53
CA ILE A 524 -3.32 -17.91 11.80
C ILE A 524 -2.21 -18.26 12.79
N TYR A 525 -1.76 -17.26 13.55
CA TYR A 525 -0.59 -17.35 14.43
C TYR A 525 -0.90 -17.75 15.87
N GLY A 526 -2.19 -17.77 16.24
CA GLY A 526 -2.62 -17.93 17.62
C GLY A 526 -2.76 -16.60 18.36
N VAL A 527 -3.35 -16.65 19.55
CA VAL A 527 -3.50 -15.51 20.47
C VAL A 527 -2.39 -15.53 21.51
N GLU A 528 -2.24 -16.63 22.24
CA GLU A 528 -1.35 -16.79 23.40
C GLU A 528 -0.12 -17.66 23.09
N GLU A 529 -0.15 -18.32 21.93
CA GLU A 529 0.91 -19.14 21.39
C GLU A 529 2.21 -18.31 21.25
N PRO A 530 3.41 -18.93 21.20
CA PRO A 530 4.68 -18.19 21.17
C PRO A 530 4.85 -17.22 19.99
N ASN A 531 4.20 -17.53 18.88
CA ASN A 531 4.11 -16.70 17.68
C ASN A 531 2.82 -15.86 17.63
N GLY A 532 2.01 -15.90 18.68
CA GLY A 532 0.65 -15.38 18.74
C GLY A 532 0.55 -13.87 18.89
N VAL A 533 -0.66 -13.39 18.67
CA VAL A 533 -1.00 -11.96 18.59
C VAL A 533 -0.91 -11.23 19.95
N ALA A 534 -0.91 -11.92 21.07
CA ALA A 534 -0.65 -11.26 22.36
C ALA A 534 0.87 -11.11 22.62
N GLY A 535 1.69 -11.98 22.03
CA GLY A 535 3.13 -12.08 22.31
C GLY A 535 4.02 -11.09 21.58
N GLY A 536 3.49 -10.29 20.64
CA GLY A 536 4.28 -9.31 19.88
C GLY A 536 5.11 -9.89 18.73
N ASN A 537 5.09 -11.22 18.57
CA ASN A 537 5.93 -11.95 17.60
C ASN A 537 5.19 -12.29 16.30
N TRP A 538 3.90 -11.99 16.20
CA TRP A 538 3.12 -12.31 15.01
C TRP A 538 3.45 -11.31 13.91
N ARG A 539 3.73 -11.83 12.70
CA ARG A 539 4.04 -11.08 11.47
C ARG A 539 5.42 -10.47 11.29
N LEU A 540 6.42 -10.96 12.03
CA LEU A 540 7.80 -10.60 11.73
C LEU A 540 8.29 -11.43 10.53
N LEU A 541 8.57 -10.78 9.39
CA LEU A 541 9.69 -11.28 8.58
C LEU A 541 10.88 -11.44 9.53
N PRO A 542 11.69 -12.51 9.38
CA PRO A 542 12.77 -12.76 10.32
C PRO A 542 13.65 -11.51 10.41
N PHE A 543 14.15 -11.21 11.60
CA PHE A 543 15.10 -10.10 11.73
C PHE A 543 16.27 -10.35 10.76
N PRO A 544 16.85 -9.31 10.14
CA PRO A 544 18.00 -9.46 9.24
C PRO A 544 19.16 -10.25 9.86
N ASP A 545 19.31 -10.15 11.19
CA ASP A 545 20.33 -10.85 11.97
C ASP A 545 19.95 -12.30 12.36
N ASP A 546 18.68 -12.69 12.19
CA ASP A 546 18.21 -14.07 12.38
C ASP A 546 18.60 -14.93 11.16
N ILE A 547 19.83 -15.44 11.21
CA ILE A 547 20.40 -16.29 10.15
C ILE A 547 19.53 -17.53 9.88
N GLY A 548 18.89 -18.08 10.91
CA GLY A 548 18.03 -19.27 10.79
C GLY A 548 16.74 -18.95 10.04
N GLY A 549 16.02 -17.93 10.48
CA GLY A 549 14.81 -17.46 9.83
C GLY A 549 15.05 -17.00 8.39
N VAL A 550 16.11 -16.22 8.13
CA VAL A 550 16.48 -15.76 6.78
C VAL A 550 16.82 -16.96 5.88
N ARG A 551 17.50 -17.99 6.40
CA ARG A 551 17.79 -19.22 5.65
C ARG A 551 16.52 -20.00 5.33
N ASN A 552 15.59 -20.11 6.27
CA ASN A 552 14.31 -20.78 6.04
C ASN A 552 13.49 -20.04 4.97
N LEU A 553 13.41 -18.72 5.05
CA LEU A 553 12.75 -17.88 4.04
C LEU A 553 13.38 -18.08 2.65
N GLN A 554 14.70 -18.11 2.56
CA GLN A 554 15.40 -18.39 1.31
C GLN A 554 15.06 -19.78 0.77
N LYS A 555 15.08 -20.81 1.62
CA LYS A 555 14.76 -22.19 1.23
C LYS A 555 13.32 -22.31 0.72
N THR A 556 12.36 -21.76 1.45
CA THR A 556 10.95 -21.79 1.04
C THR A 556 10.72 -21.02 -0.26
N LEU A 557 11.38 -19.87 -0.42
CA LEU A 557 11.35 -19.12 -1.69
C LEU A 557 11.90 -19.96 -2.85
N THR A 558 13.01 -20.69 -2.67
CA THR A 558 13.55 -21.59 -3.71
C THR A 558 12.54 -22.67 -4.09
N THR A 559 11.88 -23.31 -3.13
CA THR A 559 10.83 -24.31 -3.39
C THR A 559 9.62 -23.71 -4.12
N VAL A 560 9.22 -22.49 -3.79
CA VAL A 560 8.17 -21.78 -4.53
C VAL A 560 8.64 -21.46 -5.95
N LEU A 561 9.87 -20.97 -6.14
CA LEU A 561 10.46 -20.69 -7.45
C LEU A 561 10.49 -21.93 -8.34
N GLU A 562 10.83 -23.10 -7.79
CA GLU A 562 10.78 -24.38 -8.51
C GLU A 562 9.38 -24.64 -9.09
N LYS A 563 8.32 -24.47 -8.28
CA LYS A 563 6.94 -24.69 -8.71
C LYS A 563 6.46 -23.69 -9.76
N ILE A 564 6.72 -22.39 -9.56
CA ILE A 564 6.18 -21.33 -10.42
C ILE A 564 7.00 -21.14 -11.71
N SER A 565 8.25 -21.58 -11.73
CA SER A 565 9.08 -21.54 -12.93
C SER A 565 8.65 -22.55 -13.98
N ASP A 566 7.95 -23.62 -13.59
CA ASP A 566 7.33 -24.56 -14.51
C ASP A 566 6.02 -23.96 -15.05
N PRO A 567 5.94 -23.67 -16.36
CA PRO A 567 4.73 -23.13 -16.96
C PRO A 567 3.52 -24.07 -16.87
N SER A 568 3.75 -25.37 -16.72
CA SER A 568 2.68 -26.38 -16.64
C SER A 568 1.85 -26.29 -15.35
N ASN A 569 2.38 -25.61 -14.34
CA ASN A 569 1.69 -25.35 -13.08
C ASN A 569 0.90 -24.04 -13.08
N ALA A 570 0.92 -23.28 -14.18
CA ALA A 570 0.30 -21.95 -14.27
C ALA A 570 -1.06 -22.00 -14.99
N ILE A 571 -2.02 -21.21 -14.48
CA ILE A 571 -3.16 -20.72 -15.27
C ILE A 571 -2.83 -19.29 -15.70
N VAL A 572 -2.86 -19.04 -17.01
CA VAL A 572 -2.61 -17.71 -17.58
C VAL A 572 -3.90 -17.16 -18.17
N ILE A 573 -4.32 -15.99 -17.70
CA ILE A 573 -5.54 -15.34 -18.19
C ILE A 573 -5.18 -13.97 -18.74
N VAL A 574 -5.43 -13.76 -20.03
CA VAL A 574 -5.33 -12.46 -20.68
C VAL A 574 -6.72 -11.85 -20.74
N THR A 575 -6.96 -10.80 -19.99
CA THR A 575 -8.19 -10.01 -20.11
C THR A 575 -8.03 -8.97 -21.20
N ALA A 576 -8.92 -8.98 -22.18
CA ALA A 576 -8.86 -8.09 -23.33
C ALA A 576 -10.17 -7.35 -23.60
N SER A 577 -10.06 -6.07 -23.96
CA SER A 577 -11.16 -5.25 -24.43
C SER A 577 -11.63 -5.67 -25.83
N GLN A 578 -12.85 -5.26 -26.19
CA GLN A 578 -13.37 -5.43 -27.55
C GLN A 578 -12.45 -4.80 -28.60
N ARG A 579 -11.90 -3.62 -28.31
CA ARG A 579 -10.97 -2.93 -29.21
C ARG A 579 -9.75 -3.79 -29.49
N ALA A 580 -9.10 -4.31 -28.45
CA ALA A 580 -7.91 -5.13 -28.58
C ALA A 580 -8.17 -6.38 -29.43
N ILE A 581 -9.24 -7.13 -29.14
CA ILE A 581 -9.61 -8.34 -29.89
C ILE A 581 -9.94 -8.04 -31.35
N GLN A 582 -10.69 -6.97 -31.64
CA GLN A 582 -11.08 -6.62 -33.00
C GLN A 582 -9.93 -6.00 -33.82
N SER A 583 -9.05 -5.23 -33.18
CA SER A 583 -7.88 -4.63 -33.85
C SER A 583 -6.79 -5.65 -34.15
N PHE A 584 -6.78 -6.78 -33.46
CA PHE A 584 -5.75 -7.78 -33.61
C PHE A 584 -6.00 -8.64 -34.86
N GLN A 585 -5.08 -8.57 -35.82
CA GLN A 585 -5.17 -9.29 -37.09
C GLN A 585 -4.42 -10.63 -37.10
N GLY A 586 -3.88 -11.06 -35.95
CA GLY A 586 -2.88 -12.12 -35.90
C GLY A 586 -1.48 -11.57 -36.19
N ASN A 587 -0.45 -12.30 -35.75
CA ASN A 587 0.93 -12.07 -36.16
C ASN A 587 1.65 -13.42 -36.31
N VAL A 588 2.96 -13.40 -36.56
CA VAL A 588 3.77 -14.61 -36.75
C VAL A 588 3.67 -15.60 -35.59
N PHE A 589 3.40 -15.10 -34.38
CA PHE A 589 3.42 -15.86 -33.14
C PHE A 589 2.03 -16.11 -32.53
N GLU A 590 1.00 -15.41 -33.02
CA GLU A 590 -0.31 -15.31 -32.38
C GLU A 590 -1.40 -15.42 -33.44
N GLU A 591 -2.26 -16.43 -33.33
CA GLU A 591 -3.38 -16.58 -34.25
C GLU A 591 -4.46 -15.52 -34.01
N LYS A 592 -5.15 -15.16 -35.09
CA LYS A 592 -6.27 -14.23 -35.04
C LYS A 592 -7.45 -14.84 -34.29
N PHE A 593 -8.05 -14.08 -33.37
CA PHE A 593 -9.25 -14.51 -32.68
C PHE A 593 -10.44 -14.70 -33.64
N PRO A 594 -11.28 -15.72 -33.42
CA PRO A 594 -12.51 -15.87 -34.18
C PRO A 594 -13.48 -14.72 -33.86
N LEU A 595 -14.24 -14.30 -34.87
CA LEU A 595 -15.33 -13.33 -34.71
C LEU A 595 -16.35 -13.85 -33.68
N PHE A 596 -16.92 -12.95 -32.88
CA PHE A 596 -17.89 -13.28 -31.83
C PHE A 596 -19.15 -13.97 -32.40
N SER A 597 -19.10 -15.29 -32.55
CA SER A 597 -20.24 -16.14 -32.87
C SER A 597 -20.60 -17.02 -31.65
N PRO A 598 -21.85 -17.47 -31.50
CA PRO A 598 -22.26 -18.30 -30.36
C PRO A 598 -21.48 -19.62 -30.21
N ALA A 599 -20.82 -20.10 -31.28
CA ALA A 599 -20.09 -21.36 -31.30
C ALA A 599 -18.56 -21.22 -31.20
N SER A 600 -18.02 -20.00 -31.17
CA SER A 600 -16.55 -19.77 -31.24
C SER A 600 -15.89 -19.42 -29.91
N TRP A 601 -16.68 -19.00 -28.91
CA TRP A 601 -16.19 -18.62 -27.58
C TRP A 601 -16.99 -19.36 -26.52
N ASP A 602 -16.30 -19.94 -25.54
CA ASP A 602 -16.92 -20.59 -24.39
C ASP A 602 -17.51 -19.56 -23.43
N ILE A 603 -18.48 -19.99 -22.61
CA ILE A 603 -19.21 -19.13 -21.68
C ILE A 603 -19.01 -19.63 -20.26
N SER A 604 -18.54 -18.76 -19.37
CA SER A 604 -18.47 -19.05 -17.93
C SER A 604 -19.87 -19.26 -17.37
N PRO A 605 -20.14 -20.38 -16.67
CA PRO A 605 -21.50 -20.73 -16.22
C PRO A 605 -22.08 -19.75 -15.20
N VAL A 606 -21.25 -19.13 -14.37
CA VAL A 606 -21.70 -18.23 -13.29
C VAL A 606 -21.91 -16.79 -13.79
N THR A 607 -20.93 -16.27 -14.53
CA THR A 607 -20.90 -14.85 -14.91
C THR A 607 -21.41 -14.59 -16.32
N GLY A 608 -21.54 -15.63 -17.15
CA GLY A 608 -21.83 -15.48 -18.58
C GLY A 608 -20.66 -14.86 -19.37
N ALA A 609 -19.47 -14.78 -18.76
CA ALA A 609 -18.29 -14.21 -19.41
C ALA A 609 -17.82 -15.09 -20.57
N ARG A 610 -17.56 -14.48 -21.73
CA ARG A 610 -16.98 -15.17 -22.87
C ARG A 610 -15.48 -15.32 -22.68
N PHE A 611 -14.96 -16.51 -22.92
CA PHE A 611 -13.52 -16.76 -22.92
C PHE A 611 -13.13 -17.68 -24.08
N TYR A 612 -11.87 -17.63 -24.47
CA TYR A 612 -11.31 -18.43 -25.55
C TYR A 612 -10.04 -19.15 -25.07
N PRO A 613 -9.98 -20.48 -25.13
CA PRO A 613 -8.76 -21.22 -24.81
C PRO A 613 -7.73 -21.02 -25.92
N GLU A 614 -6.53 -20.56 -25.57
CA GLU A 614 -5.43 -20.39 -26.52
C GLU A 614 -4.56 -21.66 -26.52
N ASN A 615 -4.48 -22.33 -27.68
CA ASN A 615 -3.64 -23.52 -27.86
C ASN A 615 -2.24 -23.20 -28.42
N ASN A 616 -1.99 -21.94 -28.79
CA ASN A 616 -0.88 -21.56 -29.66
C ASN A 616 0.48 -21.56 -28.99
N LEU A 617 0.50 -21.68 -27.66
CA LEU A 617 1.59 -21.10 -26.93
C LEU A 617 2.79 -22.00 -26.71
N LEU A 618 2.82 -23.31 -27.03
CA LEU A 618 3.93 -24.16 -26.54
C LEU A 618 4.15 -25.55 -27.18
N THR A 619 4.10 -25.70 -28.49
CA THR A 619 4.63 -26.91 -29.15
C THR A 619 6.18 -26.87 -29.25
N GLY A 620 6.87 -26.84 -28.10
CA GLY A 620 8.34 -27.02 -28.01
C GLY A 620 9.24 -25.83 -28.39
N LYS A 621 8.67 -24.68 -28.79
CA LYS A 621 9.45 -23.55 -29.33
C LYS A 621 9.87 -22.45 -28.34
N ILE A 622 9.58 -22.57 -27.03
CA ILE A 622 9.98 -21.54 -26.02
C ILE A 622 11.45 -21.18 -26.10
N ASN A 623 12.31 -22.20 -26.16
CA ASN A 623 13.75 -21.98 -26.12
C ASN A 623 14.21 -21.25 -27.39
N GLU A 624 13.66 -21.59 -28.56
CA GLU A 624 13.90 -20.84 -29.80
C GLU A 624 13.36 -19.40 -29.72
N TRP A 625 12.20 -19.19 -29.08
CA TRP A 625 11.57 -17.87 -28.88
C TRP A 625 12.37 -16.95 -27.96
N LEU A 626 12.85 -17.48 -26.84
CA LEU A 626 13.64 -16.73 -25.85
C LEU A 626 14.97 -16.28 -26.45
N THR A 627 15.62 -17.16 -27.22
CA THR A 627 16.91 -16.86 -27.86
C THR A 627 16.78 -15.82 -29.00
N ALA A 628 15.61 -15.75 -29.65
CA ALA A 628 15.37 -14.82 -30.77
C ALA A 628 14.90 -13.41 -30.34
N ILE A 629 14.28 -13.27 -29.16
CA ILE A 629 13.62 -12.02 -28.72
C ILE A 629 14.39 -11.31 -27.59
N LEU A 630 15.12 -12.06 -26.76
CA LEU A 630 15.90 -11.53 -25.66
C LEU A 630 17.39 -11.66 -26.00
N ALA A 631 18.12 -10.54 -25.92
CA ALA A 631 19.57 -10.61 -25.84
C ALA A 631 19.95 -11.28 -24.50
N GLU A 632 21.06 -12.03 -24.44
CA GLU A 632 21.48 -12.77 -23.23
C GLU A 632 21.58 -11.90 -21.96
N ASP A 633 21.81 -10.58 -22.14
CA ASP A 633 22.06 -9.58 -21.10
C ASP A 633 20.86 -8.72 -20.66
N ASP A 634 19.66 -8.89 -21.23
CA ASP A 634 18.53 -7.99 -20.96
C ASP A 634 17.97 -8.12 -19.53
N LEU A 635 18.05 -9.30 -18.93
CA LEU A 635 17.57 -9.59 -17.56
C LEU A 635 18.74 -9.90 -16.63
N SER A 636 18.84 -9.15 -15.53
CA SER A 636 19.88 -9.30 -14.52
C SER A 636 19.32 -9.73 -13.16
N PRO A 637 20.06 -10.57 -12.40
CA PRO A 637 19.65 -10.95 -11.05
C PRO A 637 19.58 -9.72 -10.14
N PRO A 638 18.73 -9.76 -9.09
CA PRO A 638 18.62 -8.65 -8.16
C PRO A 638 19.94 -8.43 -7.39
N VAL A 639 20.29 -7.17 -7.20
CA VAL A 639 21.51 -6.74 -6.50
C VAL A 639 21.18 -6.00 -5.20
N LEU A 640 22.13 -5.97 -4.28
CA LEU A 640 22.00 -5.23 -3.04
C LEU A 640 21.84 -3.73 -3.30
N ASN A 641 20.85 -3.13 -2.66
CA ASN A 641 20.65 -1.69 -2.68
C ASN A 641 21.52 -1.03 -1.58
N PRO A 642 22.48 -0.15 -1.95
CA PRO A 642 23.38 0.47 -0.99
C PRO A 642 22.71 1.52 -0.09
N LEU A 643 21.48 1.94 -0.40
CA LEU A 643 20.73 2.92 0.39
C LEU A 643 19.92 2.27 1.53
N ILE A 644 19.78 0.95 1.54
CA ILE A 644 19.09 0.22 2.63
C ILE A 644 20.13 -0.10 3.71
N PRO A 645 19.94 0.35 4.96
CA PRO A 645 20.86 -0.01 6.03
C PRO A 645 20.76 -1.51 6.34
N PRO A 646 21.84 -2.17 6.79
CA PRO A 646 21.78 -3.60 7.13
C PRO A 646 20.78 -3.87 8.27
N SER A 647 20.69 -2.97 9.24
CA SER A 647 19.78 -3.04 10.38
C SER A 647 19.19 -1.65 10.68
N ILE A 648 17.92 -1.59 11.04
CA ILE A 648 17.25 -0.33 11.44
C ILE A 648 17.56 -0.06 12.90
N ARG A 649 18.08 1.14 13.19
CA ARG A 649 18.28 1.58 14.56
C ARG A 649 16.93 1.95 15.21
N PRO A 650 16.70 1.59 16.48
CA PRO A 650 15.55 2.08 17.24
C PRO A 650 15.48 3.62 17.24
N ALA A 651 14.26 4.15 17.28
CA ALA A 651 14.03 5.58 17.39
C ALA A 651 14.64 6.13 18.70
N ARG A 652 15.34 7.26 18.62
CA ARG A 652 15.88 7.91 19.82
C ARG A 652 14.77 8.73 20.47
N ILE A 653 14.54 8.52 21.76
CA ILE A 653 13.76 9.44 22.57
C ILE A 653 14.60 10.71 22.73
N GLN A 654 14.22 11.78 22.05
CA GLN A 654 14.82 13.09 22.31
C GLN A 654 14.29 13.56 23.66
N ASN A 655 15.07 13.34 24.73
CA ASN A 655 14.89 14.09 25.97
C ASN A 655 15.28 15.53 25.67
N ILE A 656 14.33 16.31 25.13
CA ILE A 656 14.43 17.76 25.19
C ILE A 656 14.36 18.05 26.70
N LEU A 657 15.48 18.48 27.27
CA LEU A 657 15.58 18.88 28.67
C LEU A 657 14.38 19.79 29.01
N THR A 658 13.45 19.27 29.79
CA THR A 658 12.32 19.98 30.35
C THR A 658 12.84 20.91 31.45
N ASN A 659 13.45 22.03 31.06
CA ASN A 659 13.52 23.17 31.95
C ASN A 659 12.30 24.04 31.68
N GLN A 660 11.39 24.02 32.64
CA GLN A 660 10.25 24.92 32.74
C GLN A 660 10.72 26.37 32.53
N ALA A 661 10.24 27.01 31.48
CA ALA A 661 10.20 28.45 31.39
C ALA A 661 8.87 28.83 30.72
N SER A 662 7.94 29.26 31.56
CA SER A 662 6.80 30.09 31.18
C SER A 662 7.29 31.30 30.37
N THR A 663 6.66 31.59 29.22
CA THR A 663 6.11 32.91 28.84
C THR A 663 5.74 32.96 27.35
N THR A 664 4.46 33.26 27.09
CA THR A 664 3.86 34.11 26.03
C THR A 664 4.32 33.98 24.57
N ASN A 665 3.31 33.76 23.70
CA ASN A 665 3.33 33.56 22.24
C ASN A 665 3.83 34.73 21.35
N GLU A 666 4.78 35.56 21.80
CA GLU A 666 5.27 36.70 20.99
C GLU A 666 6.62 36.44 20.28
N SER A 667 7.30 35.32 20.52
CA SER A 667 8.70 35.14 20.06
C SER A 667 8.89 34.52 18.67
N LEU A 668 7.85 34.02 18.00
CA LEU A 668 8.00 33.33 16.71
C LEU A 668 8.35 34.30 15.57
N GLU A 669 7.90 35.55 15.64
CA GLU A 669 8.26 36.61 14.70
C GLU A 669 9.65 37.22 14.99
N GLU A 670 10.12 37.18 16.24
CA GLU A 670 11.46 37.67 16.59
C GLU A 670 12.58 36.79 16.03
N ASP A 671 12.39 35.47 16.00
CA ASP A 671 13.34 34.52 15.39
C ASP A 671 13.52 34.76 13.88
N LEU A 672 12.50 35.32 13.22
CA LEU A 672 12.54 35.72 11.80
C LEU A 672 13.16 37.11 11.59
N LYS A 673 13.08 38.01 12.59
CA LYS A 673 13.70 39.35 12.54
C LYS A 673 15.24 39.29 12.55
N VAL A 674 15.86 38.20 13.00
CA VAL A 674 17.32 37.99 12.94
C VAL A 674 17.84 37.93 11.49
N LEU A 675 16.97 37.68 10.50
CA LEU A 675 17.31 37.75 9.07
C LEU A 675 17.34 39.19 8.53
N ALA A 676 16.87 40.18 9.29
CA ALA A 676 17.03 41.59 8.98
C ALA A 676 18.28 42.13 9.69
N ILE A 677 19.34 42.37 8.92
CA ILE A 677 20.55 43.05 9.40
C ILE A 677 20.15 44.45 9.88
N GLN A 678 20.14 44.69 11.19
CA GLN A 678 20.12 46.06 11.74
C GLN A 678 21.54 46.66 11.61
N PRO A 679 21.68 47.88 11.09
CA PRO A 679 22.97 48.55 11.03
C PRO A 679 23.46 48.89 12.45
N SER A 680 24.69 48.48 12.74
CA SER A 680 25.60 48.90 13.83
C SER A 680 25.05 49.88 14.88
N GLY A 681 24.93 49.41 16.13
CA GLY A 681 24.70 50.28 17.29
C GLY A 681 24.67 49.58 18.65
N SER A 682 25.85 49.41 19.26
CA SER A 682 26.14 49.31 20.70
C SER A 682 25.81 48.04 21.54
N SER A 683 26.84 47.70 22.33
CA SER A 683 26.91 46.92 23.59
C SER A 683 26.92 45.39 23.56
N TYR A 684 28.13 44.85 23.79
CA TYR A 684 28.43 43.47 24.14
C TYR A 684 27.93 43.12 25.55
N ASN A 685 27.17 42.04 25.68
CA ASN A 685 27.38 40.93 26.63
C ASN A 685 26.08 40.13 26.83
N ASN A 686 25.92 39.03 26.07
CA ASN A 686 25.27 37.80 26.51
C ASN A 686 25.42 36.75 25.40
N TYR A 687 26.42 35.89 25.52
CA TYR A 687 26.63 34.73 24.66
C TYR A 687 25.84 33.56 25.27
N ASP A 688 24.64 33.29 24.74
CA ASP A 688 23.79 32.16 25.16
C ASP A 688 23.90 31.01 24.14
N PRO A 689 24.48 29.85 24.50
CA PRO A 689 24.65 28.71 23.61
C PRO A 689 23.33 27.97 23.28
N LEU A 690 22.18 28.40 23.81
CA LEU A 690 20.86 27.81 23.55
C LEU A 690 19.97 28.67 22.62
N ARG A 691 20.47 29.81 22.11
CA ARG A 691 19.75 30.76 21.24
C ARG A 691 20.28 30.90 19.81
N THR A 692 21.25 30.10 19.38
CA THR A 692 21.87 30.31 18.06
C THR A 692 21.12 29.59 16.94
N SER A 693 20.31 30.33 16.20
CA SER A 693 20.41 30.28 14.74
C SER A 693 21.89 30.51 14.40
N ILE A 694 22.62 29.45 14.03
CA ILE A 694 24.02 29.60 13.60
C ILE A 694 23.96 30.29 12.24
N VAL A 695 23.91 31.61 12.26
CA VAL A 695 24.00 32.47 11.08
C VAL A 695 25.47 32.58 10.72
N GLN A 696 25.90 31.77 9.75
CA GLN A 696 27.13 32.00 9.00
C GLN A 696 26.79 31.96 7.51
N ASP A 697 26.81 33.13 6.87
CA ASP A 697 26.63 33.34 5.43
C ASP A 697 25.22 33.02 4.89
N TYR A 698 24.14 33.52 5.50
CA TYR A 698 22.74 33.34 5.05
C TYR A 698 22.21 31.89 5.02
N TRP A 699 22.95 30.94 5.59
CA TRP A 699 22.45 29.59 5.89
C TRP A 699 22.04 29.53 7.36
N SER A 700 20.82 29.10 7.65
CA SER A 700 20.30 29.01 9.02
C SER A 700 19.57 27.69 9.26
N LEU A 701 19.65 27.17 10.50
CA LEU A 701 18.87 26.03 10.97
C LEU A 701 17.82 26.54 11.97
N LEU A 702 16.54 26.37 11.64
CA LEU A 702 15.43 26.72 12.52
C LEU A 702 15.15 25.56 13.49
N LYS A 703 14.95 25.91 14.76
CA LYS A 703 14.56 24.96 15.80
C LYS A 703 13.04 24.81 15.81
N VAL A 704 12.56 23.60 15.59
CA VAL A 704 11.13 23.26 15.71
C VAL A 704 10.88 22.78 17.12
N TYR A 705 10.11 23.52 17.92
CA TYR A 705 9.66 23.09 19.25
C TYR A 705 8.70 21.91 19.14
N SER A 706 8.60 21.04 20.16
CA SER A 706 7.81 19.80 20.11
C SER A 706 6.86 19.63 21.30
N HIS A 707 5.62 19.26 20.95
CA HIS A 707 4.64 18.36 21.57
C HIS A 707 3.59 18.80 22.62
N ASP A 708 3.76 19.88 23.40
CA ASP A 708 2.79 20.15 24.48
C ASP A 708 1.67 21.17 24.15
N ASP A 709 1.64 21.71 22.93
CA ASP A 709 0.60 22.65 22.51
C ASP A 709 -0.35 22.00 21.47
N PRO A 710 -1.65 21.86 21.76
CA PRO A 710 -2.62 21.33 20.80
C PRO A 710 -2.82 22.22 19.56
N THR A 711 -2.26 23.44 19.57
CA THR A 711 -2.22 24.36 18.42
C THR A 711 -0.99 24.16 17.52
N PHE A 712 -0.10 23.22 17.86
CA PHE A 712 1.17 23.04 17.18
C PHE A 712 1.04 22.60 15.71
N ILE A 713 1.53 23.46 14.80
CA ILE A 713 1.67 23.20 13.37
C ILE A 713 3.08 22.66 13.10
N GLY A 714 3.25 21.34 13.12
CA GLY A 714 4.48 20.65 12.72
C GLY A 714 4.54 20.35 11.21
N LEU A 715 5.74 20.01 10.68
CA LEU A 715 5.83 19.50 9.30
C LEU A 715 4.89 18.31 9.21
N SER A 716 4.16 18.20 8.10
CA SER A 716 3.31 17.03 7.81
C SER A 716 4.18 15.79 7.60
N LEU A 717 4.77 15.26 8.66
CA LEU A 717 5.23 13.89 8.72
C LEU A 717 4.01 13.03 8.42
N PRO A 718 4.14 11.95 7.64
CA PRO A 718 3.08 10.96 7.56
C PRO A 718 2.72 10.57 8.99
N ARG A 719 1.53 10.98 9.46
CA ARG A 719 1.07 10.69 10.82
C ARG A 719 0.96 9.18 10.94
N ILE A 720 1.97 8.59 11.56
CA ILE A 720 1.95 7.25 12.08
C ILE A 720 1.37 7.39 13.49
N ALA A 721 0.46 6.49 13.87
CA ALA A 721 -0.07 6.44 15.23
C ALA A 721 1.09 6.47 16.26
N PRO A 722 0.88 6.96 17.49
CA PRO A 722 1.80 7.80 18.27
C PRO A 722 3.03 7.06 18.84
N GLU A 723 3.86 6.53 17.96
CA GLU A 723 5.05 5.78 18.29
C GLU A 723 6.31 6.52 17.83
N PRO A 724 7.40 6.42 18.62
CA PRO A 724 8.67 7.01 18.23
C PRO A 724 9.19 6.31 16.96
N SER A 725 9.32 7.07 15.88
CA SER A 725 9.78 6.58 14.57
C SER A 725 11.24 6.98 14.33
N PRO A 726 12.10 6.10 13.77
CA PRO A 726 13.46 6.46 13.34
C PRO A 726 13.49 7.34 12.08
N ARG A 727 12.30 7.74 11.58
CA ARG A 727 12.15 8.64 10.44
C ARG A 727 12.37 10.09 10.86
N CYS A 728 12.91 10.85 9.93
CA CYS A 728 13.12 12.28 10.05
C CYS A 728 12.85 12.96 8.71
N VAL A 729 12.62 14.26 8.78
CA VAL A 729 12.51 15.14 7.64
C VAL A 729 13.56 16.23 7.75
N PHE A 730 14.19 16.54 6.62
CA PHE A 730 15.14 17.61 6.46
C PHE A 730 14.72 18.48 5.27
N VAL A 731 14.36 19.73 5.54
CA VAL A 731 13.88 20.68 4.52
C VAL A 731 14.92 21.78 4.36
N LEU A 732 15.23 22.13 3.11
CA LEU A 732 15.96 23.34 2.76
C LEU A 732 15.05 24.24 1.91
N GLN A 733 14.93 25.48 2.31
CA GLN A 733 14.29 26.54 1.54
C GLN A 733 15.37 27.45 0.98
N PHE A 734 15.62 27.37 -0.32
CA PHE A 734 16.45 28.34 -1.03
C PHE A 734 15.71 29.65 -1.20
N LEU A 735 16.36 30.74 -0.83
CA LEU A 735 15.85 32.10 -1.00
C LEU A 735 16.50 32.72 -2.23
N SER A 736 15.71 33.23 -3.15
CA SER A 736 16.18 33.81 -4.41
C SER A 736 15.59 35.21 -4.60
N SER A 737 16.43 36.16 -5.04
CA SER A 737 15.97 37.48 -5.49
C SER A 737 15.24 37.44 -6.85
N ARG A 738 15.32 36.31 -7.55
CA ARG A 738 14.67 36.03 -8.83
C ARG A 738 13.82 34.75 -8.70
N PRO A 739 12.66 34.81 -8.01
CA PRO A 739 11.86 33.62 -7.77
C PRO A 739 11.40 32.98 -9.10
N PRO A 740 11.40 31.65 -9.24
CA PRO A 740 11.10 30.95 -10.49
C PRO A 740 9.72 31.25 -11.11
N ARG A 741 8.80 31.85 -10.35
CA ARG A 741 7.44 32.20 -10.78
C ARG A 741 7.24 33.70 -11.07
N ALA A 742 8.30 34.48 -11.18
CA ALA A 742 8.20 35.94 -11.39
C ALA A 742 7.55 36.33 -12.73
N SER A 743 7.68 35.50 -13.78
CA SER A 743 7.01 35.70 -15.08
C SER A 743 6.49 34.36 -15.64
N ALA A 744 5.57 34.42 -16.61
CA ALA A 744 5.05 33.20 -17.27
C ALA A 744 6.16 32.41 -17.99
N GLN A 745 7.12 33.11 -18.61
CA GLN A 745 8.27 32.47 -19.26
C GLN A 745 9.19 31.77 -18.26
N MET A 746 9.54 32.46 -17.16
CA MET A 746 10.38 31.87 -16.12
C MET A 746 9.69 30.66 -15.48
N ALA A 747 8.39 30.76 -15.23
CA ALA A 747 7.61 29.66 -14.69
C ALA A 747 7.60 28.44 -15.63
N ALA A 748 7.48 28.65 -16.95
CA ALA A 748 7.57 27.58 -17.94
C ALA A 748 8.97 26.94 -17.96
N ASN A 749 10.02 27.76 -18.08
CA ASN A 749 11.41 27.30 -18.10
C ASN A 749 11.80 26.53 -16.82
N ALA A 750 11.40 27.05 -15.66
CA ALA A 750 11.66 26.43 -14.37
C ALA A 750 10.91 25.11 -14.19
N GLU A 751 9.66 25.02 -14.66
CA GLU A 751 8.88 23.78 -14.58
C GLU A 751 9.47 22.70 -15.49
N VAL A 752 9.87 23.04 -16.71
CA VAL A 752 10.56 22.12 -17.63
C VAL A 752 11.92 21.68 -17.05
N TRP A 753 12.67 22.60 -16.45
CA TRP A 753 13.91 22.28 -15.73
C TRP A 753 13.64 21.30 -14.57
N LYS A 754 12.61 21.55 -13.76
CA LYS A 754 12.24 20.67 -12.62
C LYS A 754 11.82 19.27 -13.08
N ILE A 755 10.93 19.17 -14.07
CA ILE A 755 10.46 17.87 -14.56
C ILE A 755 11.59 17.10 -15.24
N SER A 756 12.44 17.76 -16.04
CA SER A 756 13.62 17.09 -16.62
C SER A 756 14.59 16.57 -15.55
N LEU A 757 14.78 17.33 -14.45
CA LEU A 757 15.56 16.92 -13.30
C LEU A 757 14.93 15.72 -12.57
N GLU A 758 13.61 15.71 -12.37
CA GLU A 758 12.89 14.56 -11.81
C GLU A 758 13.12 13.29 -12.65
N TYR A 759 13.07 13.39 -13.98
CA TYR A 759 13.39 12.28 -14.87
C TYR A 759 14.85 11.81 -14.74
N ALA A 760 15.79 12.75 -14.68
CA ALA A 760 17.22 12.45 -14.54
C ALA A 760 17.60 11.80 -13.20
N MET A 761 16.76 11.94 -12.17
CA MET A 761 16.95 11.35 -10.83
C MET A 761 16.08 10.12 -10.58
N THR A 762 15.39 9.59 -11.60
CA THR A 762 14.50 8.43 -11.47
C THR A 762 15.23 7.22 -10.89
N ASP A 763 16.49 6.98 -11.30
CA ASP A 763 17.35 5.91 -10.79
C ASP A 763 17.54 5.98 -9.26
N LEU A 764 17.90 7.15 -8.75
CA LEU A 764 18.09 7.40 -7.32
C LEU A 764 16.76 7.38 -6.56
N ALA A 765 15.69 7.90 -7.15
CA ALA A 765 14.36 7.85 -6.56
C ALA A 765 13.87 6.41 -6.38
N GLU A 766 14.13 5.55 -7.37
CA GLU A 766 13.77 4.14 -7.36
C GLU A 766 14.61 3.32 -6.38
N LEU A 767 15.88 3.66 -6.17
CA LEU A 767 16.72 3.08 -5.12
C LEU A 767 16.34 3.61 -3.72
N GLY A 768 15.98 4.89 -3.62
CA GLY A 768 15.55 5.51 -2.36
C GLY A 768 14.23 4.94 -1.86
N ALA A 769 13.33 4.59 -2.77
CA ALA A 769 12.01 4.03 -2.48
C ALA A 769 12.06 2.87 -1.48
N PRO A 770 12.61 1.67 -1.76
CA PRO A 770 12.63 0.56 -0.78
C PRO A 770 13.43 0.89 0.50
N ALA A 771 14.30 1.90 0.47
CA ALA A 771 15.04 2.38 1.64
C ALA A 771 14.24 3.37 2.53
N GLY A 772 12.96 3.62 2.22
CA GLY A 772 12.13 4.58 2.93
C GLY A 772 12.63 6.01 2.80
N LEU A 773 13.36 6.30 1.73
CA LEU A 773 13.91 7.60 1.39
C LEU A 773 13.09 8.22 0.27
N ALA A 774 12.69 9.48 0.47
CA ALA A 774 12.00 10.26 -0.53
C ALA A 774 12.53 11.69 -0.54
N TYR A 775 12.35 12.37 -1.66
CA TYR A 775 12.64 13.80 -1.79
C TYR A 775 11.46 14.52 -2.43
N GLU A 776 11.40 15.83 -2.28
CA GLU A 776 10.45 16.68 -3.01
C GLU A 776 11.13 17.98 -3.40
N ILE A 777 10.83 18.45 -4.61
CA ILE A 777 11.27 19.74 -5.14
C ILE A 777 10.03 20.53 -5.49
N SER A 778 9.94 21.75 -4.98
CA SER A 778 8.86 22.66 -5.34
C SER A 778 9.33 24.10 -5.45
N PHE A 779 8.55 24.89 -6.18
CA PHE A 779 8.74 26.34 -6.26
C PHE A 779 7.64 27.06 -5.49
N ASN A 780 8.02 28.09 -4.75
CA ASN A 780 7.11 29.00 -4.07
C ASN A 780 7.44 30.46 -4.45
N LYS A 781 6.77 31.43 -3.81
CA LYS A 781 6.96 32.86 -4.09
C LYS A 781 8.36 33.39 -3.72
N PHE A 782 9.15 32.65 -2.93
CA PHE A 782 10.50 33.07 -2.47
C PHE A 782 11.64 32.34 -3.16
N GLY A 783 11.39 31.19 -3.77
CA GLY A 783 12.42 30.39 -4.41
C GLY A 783 12.03 28.92 -4.54
N MET A 784 12.95 28.04 -4.13
CA MET A 784 12.82 26.59 -4.28
C MET A 784 12.92 25.90 -2.92
N ARG A 785 11.99 24.99 -2.63
CA ARG A 785 12.04 24.08 -1.50
C ARG A 785 12.60 22.73 -1.95
N LEU A 786 13.50 22.19 -1.15
CA LEU A 786 14.05 20.85 -1.29
C LEU A 786 13.82 20.10 0.02
N SER A 787 12.91 19.14 0.00
CA SER A 787 12.54 18.35 1.17
C SER A 787 13.10 16.94 1.05
N PHE A 788 13.63 16.39 2.15
CA PHE A 788 14.04 15.00 2.26
C PHE A 788 13.28 14.33 3.40
N LEU A 789 12.81 13.10 3.17
CA LEU A 789 12.17 12.25 4.15
C LEU A 789 12.89 10.91 4.19
N GLY A 790 13.14 10.39 5.38
CA GLY A 790 13.49 8.99 5.56
C GLY A 790 14.25 8.71 6.84
N LEU A 791 15.01 7.62 6.85
CA LEU A 791 15.75 7.17 8.03
C LEU A 791 16.94 8.08 8.36
N SER A 792 17.09 8.39 9.65
CA SER A 792 18.21 9.20 10.16
C SER A 792 19.59 8.64 9.81
N GLN A 793 19.74 7.32 9.74
CA GLN A 793 20.98 6.63 9.36
C GLN A 793 21.44 7.00 7.93
N ASN A 794 20.52 7.14 6.98
CA ASN A 794 20.85 7.18 5.55
C ASN A 794 20.40 8.46 4.83
N ILE A 795 19.57 9.30 5.46
CA ILE A 795 19.06 10.56 4.89
C ILE A 795 20.18 11.48 4.43
N ALA A 796 21.28 11.58 5.19
CA ALA A 796 22.40 12.45 4.85
C ALA A 796 23.13 11.99 3.56
N SER A 797 23.32 10.68 3.38
CA SER A 797 23.91 10.12 2.16
C SER A 797 23.02 10.39 0.94
N TYR A 798 21.71 10.18 1.11
CA TYR A 798 20.72 10.41 0.07
C TYR A 798 20.63 11.88 -0.34
N ALA A 799 20.52 12.78 0.64
CA ALA A 799 20.48 14.22 0.42
C ALA A 799 21.70 14.71 -0.36
N ARG A 800 22.92 14.31 0.03
CA ARG A 800 24.16 14.68 -0.70
C ARG A 800 24.14 14.21 -2.16
N ARG A 801 23.66 12.99 -2.44
CA ARG A 801 23.59 12.43 -3.80
C ARG A 801 22.60 13.19 -4.68
N ILE A 802 21.40 13.46 -4.16
CA ILE A 802 20.38 14.25 -4.85
C ILE A 802 20.90 15.67 -5.09
N SER A 803 21.45 16.34 -4.08
CA SER A 803 21.98 17.70 -4.22
C SER A 803 23.08 17.81 -5.27
N ARG A 804 23.99 16.82 -5.38
CA ARG A 804 25.00 16.82 -6.47
C ARG A 804 24.38 16.65 -7.84
N ARG A 805 23.33 15.84 -8.00
CA ARG A 805 22.59 15.71 -9.27
C ARG A 805 21.90 17.01 -9.63
N ILE A 806 21.30 17.70 -8.65
CA ILE A 806 20.67 19.02 -8.84
C ILE A 806 21.69 20.05 -9.36
N VAL A 807 22.88 20.11 -8.74
CA VAL A 807 23.96 21.05 -9.10
C VAL A 807 24.55 20.78 -10.49
N ASN A 808 24.58 19.51 -10.92
CA ASN A 808 25.14 19.12 -12.21
C ASN A 808 24.12 19.15 -13.36
N HIS A 809 22.83 19.24 -13.07
CA HIS A 809 21.76 19.06 -14.07
C HIS A 809 21.78 20.12 -15.17
N GLN A 810 22.14 21.36 -14.82
CA GLN A 810 22.24 22.48 -15.78
C GLN A 810 23.27 22.17 -16.86
N SER A 811 24.45 21.69 -16.48
CA SER A 811 25.50 21.27 -17.42
C SER A 811 25.07 20.05 -18.23
N GLN A 812 24.40 19.08 -17.60
CA GLN A 812 23.88 17.89 -18.30
C GLN A 812 22.83 18.22 -19.37
N LEU A 813 21.95 19.20 -19.12
CA LEU A 813 21.00 19.67 -20.12
C LEU A 813 21.68 20.34 -21.33
N LEU A 814 22.84 21.00 -21.12
CA LEU A 814 23.61 21.60 -22.21
C LEU A 814 24.36 20.54 -23.03
N GLU A 815 24.96 19.55 -22.36
CA GLU A 815 25.68 18.45 -23.02
C GLU A 815 24.74 17.47 -23.73
N ARG A 816 23.55 17.24 -23.16
CA ARG A 816 22.57 16.26 -23.64
C ARG A 816 21.19 16.90 -23.75
N PRO A 817 20.95 17.75 -24.77
CA PRO A 817 19.65 18.39 -24.98
C PRO A 817 18.51 17.37 -25.19
N GLU A 818 18.83 16.15 -25.61
CA GLU A 818 17.91 15.00 -25.74
C GLU A 818 17.21 14.61 -24.41
N LEU A 819 17.76 15.00 -23.26
CA LEU A 819 17.11 14.81 -21.95
C LEU A 819 15.76 15.53 -21.88
N LEU A 820 15.56 16.58 -22.68
CA LEU A 820 14.28 17.25 -22.86
C LEU A 820 13.47 16.53 -23.95
N SER A 821 12.93 15.37 -23.58
CA SER A 821 12.05 14.60 -24.46
C SER A 821 10.64 15.19 -24.51
N ASN A 822 9.88 14.85 -25.56
CA ASN A 822 8.46 15.19 -25.65
C ASN A 822 7.66 14.74 -24.40
N VAL A 823 8.10 13.65 -23.76
CA VAL A 823 7.50 13.14 -22.52
C VAL A 823 7.65 14.12 -21.36
N VAL A 824 8.79 14.81 -21.25
CA VAL A 824 9.04 15.83 -20.21
C VAL A 824 8.11 17.02 -20.42
N VAL A 825 7.98 17.48 -21.67
CA VAL A 825 7.11 18.61 -22.03
C VAL A 825 5.63 18.26 -21.77
N ASP A 826 5.17 17.11 -22.24
CA ASP A 826 3.78 16.67 -22.04
C ASP A 826 3.48 16.41 -20.55
N THR A 827 4.46 15.95 -19.78
CA THR A 827 4.32 15.83 -18.32
C THR A 827 4.20 17.21 -17.67
N SER A 828 5.00 18.18 -18.10
CA SER A 828 4.95 19.56 -17.60
C SER A 828 3.58 20.20 -17.86
N ILE A 829 3.05 20.06 -19.09
CA ILE A 829 1.72 20.54 -19.47
C ILE A 829 0.64 19.93 -18.55
N ARG A 830 0.71 18.61 -18.32
CA ARG A 830 -0.24 17.89 -17.47
C ARG A 830 -0.18 18.31 -16.00
N GLU A 831 1.00 18.61 -15.47
CA GLU A 831 1.11 19.15 -14.11
C GLU A 831 0.54 20.57 -14.03
N THR A 832 0.75 21.40 -15.06
CA THR A 832 0.16 22.75 -15.10
C THR A 832 -1.37 22.74 -15.22
N SER A 833 -1.95 21.76 -15.94
CA SER A 833 -3.40 21.64 -16.10
C SER A 833 -4.14 21.29 -14.79
N ARG A 834 -3.41 20.86 -13.74
CA ARG A 834 -3.99 20.57 -12.41
C ARG A 834 -4.34 21.85 -11.64
N PHE A 835 -3.74 22.98 -11.98
CA PHE A 835 -3.99 24.24 -11.28
C PHE A 835 -5.20 24.96 -11.88
N ARG A 836 -6.05 25.53 -11.02
CA ARG A 836 -7.16 26.39 -11.44
C ARG A 836 -6.61 27.71 -11.97
N MET A 837 -6.83 27.98 -13.26
CA MET A 837 -6.43 29.22 -13.94
C MET A 837 -7.36 29.52 -15.12
N SER A 838 -7.34 30.77 -15.60
CA SER A 838 -8.11 31.19 -16.79
C SER A 838 -7.63 30.47 -18.05
N SER A 839 -8.52 30.28 -19.02
CA SER A 839 -8.20 29.61 -20.29
C SER A 839 -7.10 30.33 -21.08
N GLN A 840 -7.09 31.67 -21.05
CA GLN A 840 -6.05 32.47 -21.69
C GLN A 840 -4.67 32.23 -21.08
N ARG A 841 -4.57 32.21 -19.74
CA ARG A 841 -3.31 31.95 -19.02
C ARG A 841 -2.82 30.52 -19.23
N ARG A 842 -3.75 29.56 -19.28
CA ARG A 842 -3.43 28.15 -19.59
C ARG A 842 -2.85 28.02 -20.99
N ASN A 843 -3.52 28.57 -22.00
CA ASN A 843 -3.05 28.50 -23.39
C ASN A 843 -1.69 29.18 -23.57
N LEU A 844 -1.46 30.31 -22.89
CA LEU A 844 -0.15 30.97 -22.89
C LEU A 844 0.93 30.06 -22.27
N LEU A 845 0.69 29.50 -21.08
CA LEU A 845 1.66 28.60 -20.43
C LEU A 845 1.92 27.34 -21.25
N GLU A 846 0.89 26.70 -21.82
CA GLU A 846 1.05 25.54 -22.69
C GLU A 846 1.90 25.84 -23.91
N LYS A 847 1.71 27.02 -24.53
CA LYS A 847 2.54 27.49 -25.63
C LYS A 847 4.01 27.64 -25.18
N LEU A 848 4.25 28.35 -24.07
CA LEU A 848 5.60 28.59 -23.55
C LEU A 848 6.32 27.30 -23.14
N LEU A 849 5.60 26.34 -22.54
CA LEU A 849 6.14 25.03 -22.19
C LEU A 849 6.61 24.23 -23.42
N ARG A 850 5.90 24.34 -24.54
CA ARG A 850 6.28 23.69 -25.81
C ARG A 850 7.44 24.39 -26.51
N GLU A 851 7.57 25.70 -26.33
CA GLU A 851 8.65 26.51 -26.92
C GLU A 851 9.96 26.43 -26.13
N THR A 852 9.90 26.03 -24.85
CA THR A 852 11.08 25.96 -23.97
C THR A 852 12.11 24.96 -24.46
N THR A 853 13.32 25.43 -24.73
CA THR A 853 14.48 24.62 -25.13
C THR A 853 15.33 24.16 -23.95
N ALA A 854 16.17 23.15 -24.14
CA ALA A 854 17.08 22.66 -23.10
C ALA A 854 18.07 23.75 -22.62
N VAL A 855 18.47 24.64 -23.53
CA VAL A 855 19.33 25.79 -23.23
C VAL A 855 18.61 26.80 -22.33
N GLU A 856 17.34 27.11 -22.61
CA GLU A 856 16.55 28.03 -21.79
C GLU A 856 16.25 27.46 -20.41
N ALA A 857 15.90 26.16 -20.32
CA ALA A 857 15.73 25.46 -19.05
C ALA A 857 17.04 25.44 -18.23
N SER A 858 18.18 25.17 -18.87
CA SER A 858 19.50 25.19 -18.22
C SER A 858 19.89 26.59 -17.74
N ARG A 859 19.68 27.62 -18.56
CA ARG A 859 19.92 29.03 -18.20
C ARG A 859 19.05 29.45 -17.02
N GLU A 860 17.78 29.07 -17.00
CA GLU A 860 16.89 29.40 -15.87
C GLU A 860 17.34 28.72 -14.59
N GLY A 861 17.70 27.43 -14.63
CA GLY A 861 18.28 26.73 -13.48
C GLY A 861 19.56 27.38 -12.97
N THR A 862 20.44 27.84 -13.87
CA THR A 862 21.70 28.53 -13.53
C THR A 862 21.43 29.89 -12.90
N ALA A 863 20.58 30.70 -13.54
CA ALA A 863 20.19 32.03 -13.06
C ALA A 863 19.50 31.95 -11.68
N PHE A 864 18.67 30.94 -11.46
CA PHE A 864 18.04 30.69 -10.17
C PHE A 864 19.09 30.48 -9.08
N PHE A 865 20.00 29.50 -9.20
CA PHE A 865 20.99 29.25 -8.15
C PHE A 865 21.96 30.42 -7.97
N GLN A 866 22.36 31.10 -9.04
CA GLN A 866 23.21 32.31 -8.94
C GLN A 866 22.53 33.44 -8.18
N SER A 867 21.20 33.54 -8.24
CA SER A 867 20.41 34.53 -7.49
C SER A 867 20.13 34.14 -6.03
N CYS A 868 20.52 32.95 -5.60
CA CYS A 868 20.36 32.50 -4.22
C CYS A 868 21.52 32.97 -3.34
N SER A 869 21.20 33.66 -2.25
CA SER A 869 22.18 34.10 -1.24
C SER A 869 22.43 33.05 -0.14
N GLY A 870 21.48 32.14 0.08
CA GLY A 870 21.56 31.09 1.09
C GLY A 870 20.28 30.25 1.17
N ALA A 871 20.17 29.44 2.24
CA ALA A 871 19.00 28.61 2.49
C ALA A 871 18.64 28.52 3.97
N VAL A 872 17.34 28.50 4.25
CA VAL A 872 16.79 28.26 5.58
C VAL A 872 16.46 26.78 5.72
N CYS A 873 16.90 26.16 6.80
CA CYS A 873 16.74 24.73 7.03
C CYS A 873 15.79 24.45 8.20
N VAL A 874 14.94 23.44 8.03
CA VAL A 874 14.06 22.91 9.07
C VAL A 874 14.30 21.40 9.16
N ALA A 875 14.57 20.90 10.38
CA ALA A 875 14.72 19.48 10.65
C ALA A 875 13.74 19.03 11.73
N GLN A 876 13.10 17.88 11.53
CA GLN A 876 12.13 17.30 12.47
C GLN A 876 12.21 15.76 12.48
N GLY A 877 11.90 15.11 13.61
CA GLY A 877 11.92 13.66 13.79
C GLY A 877 13.22 13.14 14.44
N ASP A 878 13.62 11.90 14.15
CA ASP A 878 14.83 11.26 14.73
C ASP A 878 16.15 11.81 14.16
N LEU A 879 16.32 13.13 14.08
CA LEU A 879 17.56 13.77 13.63
C LEU A 879 18.10 14.67 14.75
N LEU A 880 19.31 14.42 15.22
CA LEU A 880 19.91 15.26 16.26
C LEU A 880 20.27 16.64 15.69
N PRO A 881 20.24 17.71 16.50
CA PRO A 881 20.66 19.04 16.06
C PRO A 881 22.09 19.06 15.47
N SER A 882 23.02 18.28 16.03
CA SER A 882 24.39 18.16 15.52
C SER A 882 24.46 17.46 14.15
N GLU A 883 23.63 16.43 13.94
CA GLU A 883 23.53 15.71 12.65
C GLU A 883 22.90 16.62 11.59
N ALA A 884 21.86 17.37 11.95
CA ALA A 884 21.22 18.35 11.07
C ALA A 884 22.18 19.46 10.67
N LEU A 885 22.96 20.00 11.62
CA LEU A 885 23.98 21.02 11.36
C LEU A 885 25.10 20.49 10.46
N SER A 886 25.57 19.26 10.70
CA SER A 886 26.57 18.62 9.85
C SER A 886 26.06 18.43 8.43
N LEU A 887 24.81 17.97 8.26
CA LEU A 887 24.20 17.82 6.94
C LEU A 887 24.04 19.17 6.24
N LEU A 888 23.61 20.21 6.95
CA LEU A 888 23.51 21.56 6.42
C LEU A 888 24.86 22.07 5.91
N GLY A 889 25.94 21.87 6.68
CA GLY A 889 27.29 22.24 6.29
C GLY A 889 27.78 21.52 5.02
N ASP A 890 27.43 20.25 4.85
CA ASP A 890 27.78 19.49 3.64
C ASP A 890 26.99 19.96 2.42
N LEU A 891 25.69 20.24 2.58
CA LEU A 891 24.86 20.74 1.49
C LEU A 891 25.28 22.16 1.09
N LYS A 892 25.66 23.01 2.04
CA LYS A 892 26.27 24.32 1.77
C LYS A 892 27.48 24.17 0.83
N LYS A 893 28.41 23.26 1.14
CA LYS A 893 29.59 23.01 0.27
C LYS A 893 29.24 22.52 -1.13
N ILE A 894 28.18 21.71 -1.27
CA ILE A 894 27.73 21.22 -2.58
C ILE A 894 27.13 22.36 -3.40
N PHE A 895 26.24 23.16 -2.81
CA PHE A 895 25.55 24.24 -3.53
C PHE A 895 26.43 25.49 -3.74
N GLN A 896 27.48 25.70 -2.93
CA GLN A 896 28.47 26.76 -3.14
C GLN A 896 29.09 26.79 -4.54
N GLN A 897 29.07 25.66 -5.25
CA GLN A 897 29.56 25.55 -6.63
C GLN A 897 28.71 26.34 -7.64
N VAL A 898 27.42 26.56 -7.34
CA VAL A 898 26.45 27.19 -8.25
C VAL A 898 25.79 28.45 -7.68
N THR A 899 25.87 28.67 -6.36
CA THR A 899 25.35 29.89 -5.72
C THR A 899 26.27 31.09 -5.91
N GLY A 900 25.69 32.28 -6.12
CA GLY A 900 26.46 33.51 -6.30
C GLY A 900 27.10 34.00 -5.00
N SER A 901 28.39 34.36 -5.04
CA SER A 901 29.17 34.79 -3.86
C SER A 901 28.88 36.22 -3.38
N ASN A 902 28.10 37.03 -4.12
CA ASN A 902 27.91 38.47 -3.87
C ASN A 902 26.48 38.98 -4.15
N VAL A 903 25.44 38.26 -3.76
CA VAL A 903 24.04 38.73 -3.95
C VAL A 903 23.57 39.46 -2.68
N SER A 904 23.13 40.72 -2.84
CA SER A 904 22.56 41.54 -1.75
C SER A 904 21.31 40.87 -1.15
N PRO A 905 21.21 40.75 0.19
CA PRO A 905 20.14 40.02 0.84
C PRO A 905 18.92 40.92 1.03
N THR A 906 18.07 41.02 0.03
CA THR A 906 16.67 41.39 0.31
C THR A 906 15.70 40.34 -0.23
N PRO A 907 15.84 39.05 0.11
CA PRO A 907 14.74 38.12 -0.06
C PRO A 907 13.63 38.47 0.95
N ALA A 908 12.38 38.41 0.51
CA ALA A 908 11.26 38.47 1.43
C ALA A 908 11.29 37.27 2.39
N ILE A 909 11.01 37.51 3.67
CA ILE A 909 11.05 36.48 4.72
C ILE A 909 9.82 35.57 4.56
N PRO A 910 9.98 34.24 4.43
CA PRO A 910 8.86 33.32 4.33
C PRO A 910 8.09 33.22 5.65
N ASN A 911 6.76 33.16 5.58
CA ASN A 911 5.93 32.86 6.74
C ASN A 911 6.04 31.37 7.09
N MET A 912 6.28 31.05 8.37
CA MET A 912 6.55 29.68 8.79
C MET A 912 5.37 28.73 8.53
N GLU A 913 4.15 29.12 8.86
CA GLU A 913 2.97 28.24 8.76
C GLU A 913 2.51 28.01 7.31
N THR A 914 2.49 29.08 6.52
CA THR A 914 1.90 29.05 5.17
C THR A 914 2.92 28.72 4.08
N ASP A 915 4.18 29.13 4.25
CA ASP A 915 5.19 29.05 3.20
C ASP A 915 6.22 27.94 3.44
N LEU A 916 6.54 27.60 4.70
CA LEU A 916 7.51 26.56 5.06
C LEU A 916 6.85 25.22 5.47
N MET A 917 5.66 25.25 6.05
CA MET A 917 5.03 24.09 6.72
C MET A 917 3.89 23.42 5.93
N TYR A 918 3.80 23.63 4.61
CA TYR A 918 2.80 22.95 3.77
C TYR A 918 3.13 21.45 3.50
N ARG A 919 2.10 20.67 3.15
CA ARG A 919 2.18 19.21 2.87
C ARG A 919 2.95 18.91 1.56
N ALA A 920 4.14 18.32 1.69
CA ALA A 920 5.01 17.97 0.56
C ALA A 920 4.45 16.81 -0.29
N ASN A 921 4.70 16.86 -1.60
CA ASN A 921 4.41 15.78 -2.55
C ASN A 921 5.65 14.90 -2.75
N TRP A 922 5.84 13.91 -1.88
CA TRP A 922 7.02 13.04 -1.86
C TRP A 922 7.24 12.28 -3.17
N ILE A 923 8.48 12.29 -3.67
CA ILE A 923 8.96 11.51 -4.82
C ILE A 923 9.85 10.37 -4.29
N PRO A 924 9.54 9.11 -4.64
CA PRO A 924 8.53 8.66 -5.60
C PRO A 924 7.08 8.92 -5.17
N ARG A 925 6.25 9.42 -6.10
CA ARG A 925 4.82 9.77 -5.91
C ARG A 925 3.94 8.57 -5.50
N SER A 926 4.50 7.36 -5.54
CA SER A 926 3.85 6.10 -5.16
C SER A 926 4.20 5.61 -3.75
N ALA A 927 5.02 6.35 -2.99
CA ALA A 927 5.16 6.08 -1.57
C ALA A 927 4.10 6.90 -0.83
N SER A 928 2.85 6.43 -0.85
CA SER A 928 2.20 6.48 0.45
C SER A 928 3.15 5.70 1.37
N SER A 929 3.49 6.25 2.55
CA SER A 929 4.26 5.53 3.56
C SER A 929 3.66 4.16 3.92
N CYS A 930 2.46 3.89 3.39
CA CYS A 930 1.62 2.72 3.49
C CYS A 930 1.43 1.94 2.15
N THR A 931 2.30 2.01 1.14
CA THR A 931 2.12 1.18 -0.08
C THR A 931 3.40 0.46 -0.41
N ILE A 932 3.44 -0.84 -0.10
CA ILE A 932 4.40 -1.76 -0.71
C ILE A 932 4.07 -1.80 -2.20
N PRO A 933 4.98 -1.36 -3.10
CA PRO A 933 4.73 -1.45 -4.52
C PRO A 933 4.52 -2.91 -4.91
N GLY A 934 3.36 -3.25 -5.45
CA GLY A 934 3.15 -4.57 -6.03
C GLY A 934 2.86 -5.72 -5.06
N ALA A 935 2.54 -5.47 -3.78
CA ALA A 935 1.95 -6.49 -2.92
C ALA A 935 0.54 -6.05 -2.50
N SER A 936 -0.51 -6.80 -2.88
CA SER A 936 -1.83 -6.59 -2.27
C SER A 936 -1.89 -7.33 -0.94
N LEU A 937 -1.80 -6.60 0.16
CA LEU A 937 -2.09 -7.13 1.47
C LEU A 937 -3.61 -7.18 1.68
N ILE A 938 -4.09 -8.09 2.55
CA ILE A 938 -5.51 -8.19 2.95
C ILE A 938 -6.05 -6.84 3.42
N SER A 939 -5.20 -6.04 4.07
CA SER A 939 -5.40 -4.61 4.31
C SER A 939 -4.30 -3.83 3.60
N ASN A 940 -4.64 -2.77 2.87
CA ASN A 940 -3.66 -1.80 2.41
C ASN A 940 -2.80 -1.38 3.63
N PRO A 941 -1.49 -1.14 3.49
CA PRO A 941 -0.60 -0.96 4.66
C PRO A 941 -0.94 0.20 5.62
N CYS A 942 -1.98 0.99 5.33
CA CYS A 942 -2.66 1.89 6.25
C CYS A 942 -3.81 1.20 7.05
N GLY A 943 -3.85 -0.13 7.13
CA GLY A 943 -4.89 -0.90 7.84
C GLY A 943 -6.28 -0.83 7.18
N ARG A 944 -6.37 -0.53 5.88
CA ARG A 944 -7.67 -0.53 5.18
C ARG A 944 -7.84 -1.83 4.41
N VAL A 945 -8.67 -2.75 4.89
CA VAL A 945 -9.15 -3.87 4.07
C VAL A 945 -9.89 -3.28 2.86
N PRO A 946 -9.40 -3.47 1.62
CA PRO A 946 -10.19 -3.15 0.44
C PRO A 946 -11.44 -4.02 0.52
N ARG A 947 -12.62 -3.38 0.57
CA ARG A 947 -13.89 -4.11 0.49
C ARG A 947 -14.04 -4.76 -0.88
#